data_AF-A0A2D0MWE3-F1
#
_entry.id   AF-A0A2D0MWE3-F1
#
_cell.length_a   1.000
_cell.length_b   1.000
_cell.length_c   1.000
_cell.angle_alpha   90.00
_cell.angle_beta   90.00
_cell.angle_gamma   90.00
#
_symmetry.space_group_name_H-M   'P 1'
#
loop_
_entity.id
_entity.type
_entity.pdbx_description
1 polymer ?
#
loop_
_entity_poly.entity_id
_entity_poly.type
_entity_poly.pdbx_seq_one_letter_code
_entity_poly.pdbx_strand_id
1 'polypeptide(L)'
;MATNAAQSLHREAQRPCSRSKKQKQTMITETIISLITRGAVSKAIDALLDYFEEYRSTKSAKEEVIILKSRLNQIDRNERLGVVGQKEILIERNRITNTLLVLLDEIQATEENSSESEEGLNVFISYSHKDKIFRDELDTHLMPLKRQKKIEVWYDSEIVPGLEWEEEIKRNLENSDIILQLVSPDFIASEYCYSDEMYEALERHQKGDLRVIPILIKECDWRNTPFANLQFLPKDTKPISKFKNKDEAYLNVVSHIKSIVEHRFQASKDTRNQINFLEKQLENASEATNEIEILEALVDCYSRINKQDKVKELTEKRDKLKFYFNVKNPIIIDELLIEGVSIFDEIRWDLQPNINLLLGRNGYGKTHLLRLIPCLLRNEKKIMDVDYKLYNYSVLKLSVHQSEEIKLTHYNECQFIETIGIVPMLAIPAIRNIHPTRAISPIKDELSGELCEIGASYFIQEYPFDKLLQDKLFVFGNDILKFSRRKKSIESAINDSSLVKLITDTIGELTNNTFEIKNVKEYFGQSTIDIEVSTEGNNEPILLQKVSQGTLSVISIIILIYYYLKSLYPEIKEKNLLSQKGIVLIDEVDAHLHPIWQQKIVGILRNNFPNIQFLLTAHSPLVVSGCLEREVAVLNKRKGAHKFTLTQFENNFIGKEIQEIYDEVFEIEDVDNDETYLSYLTKLSTKKEGSIEKRINQLASKSVLNPKQNSELLELYRLIQVSEIREKKENTEKEETENLKAEIRRLKRRLDENEPK
;
A
#
# COMPACT_ATOMS: atom_id res chain seq x y z
N MET A 1 22.77 37.73 58.57
CA MET A 1 23.77 37.80 57.47
C MET A 1 23.34 37.06 56.19
N ALA A 2 22.32 36.19 56.20
CA ALA A 2 21.83 35.51 54.99
C ALA A 2 20.88 36.33 54.08
N THR A 3 20.37 37.47 54.55
CA THR A 3 19.44 38.31 53.77
C THR A 3 20.12 39.29 52.80
N ASN A 4 21.42 39.57 52.98
CA ASN A 4 22.17 40.48 52.10
C ASN A 4 22.83 39.79 50.90
N ALA A 5 22.94 38.45 50.90
CA ALA A 5 23.49 37.70 49.76
C ALA A 5 22.48 37.52 48.62
N ALA A 6 21.17 37.44 48.94
CA ALA A 6 20.12 37.28 47.94
C ALA A 6 19.86 38.57 47.13
N GLN A 7 20.07 39.75 47.72
CA GLN A 7 19.89 41.02 47.03
C GLN A 7 21.08 41.42 46.15
N SER A 8 22.29 40.91 46.40
CA SER A 8 23.44 41.18 45.52
C SER A 8 23.37 40.37 44.23
N LEU A 9 22.88 39.12 44.27
CA LEU A 9 22.69 38.28 43.10
C LEU A 9 21.57 38.79 42.17
N HIS A 10 20.52 39.40 42.74
CA HIS A 10 19.43 39.95 41.93
C HIS A 10 19.84 41.22 41.14
N ARG A 11 20.85 41.96 41.60
CA ARG A 11 21.41 43.13 40.90
C ARG A 11 22.45 42.77 39.83
N GLU A 12 23.04 41.57 39.87
CA GLU A 12 23.92 41.09 38.79
C GLU A 12 23.16 40.59 37.55
N ALA A 13 21.89 40.18 37.71
CA ALA A 13 21.03 39.74 36.61
C ALA A 13 20.53 40.86 35.68
N GLN A 14 20.72 42.14 36.04
CA GLN A 14 20.27 43.31 35.26
C GLN A 14 21.40 44.06 34.54
N ARG A 15 22.62 43.51 34.49
CA ARG A 15 23.64 44.02 33.56
C ARG A 15 23.36 43.46 32.16
N PRO A 16 23.39 44.28 31.09
CA PRO A 16 23.24 43.77 29.72
C PRO A 16 24.54 43.06 29.34
N CYS A 17 24.64 41.79 29.70
CA CYS A 17 25.74 40.92 29.29
C CYS A 17 25.21 40.08 28.13
N SER A 18 25.80 40.27 26.95
CA SER A 18 25.55 39.49 25.73
C SER A 18 26.02 38.03 25.94
N ARG A 19 25.23 37.26 26.68
CA ARG A 19 25.40 35.81 26.83
C ARG A 19 24.60 35.10 25.75
N SER A 20 25.18 34.07 25.13
CA SER A 20 24.50 33.28 24.11
C SER A 20 23.25 32.61 24.71
N LYS A 21 22.22 32.40 23.89
CA LYS A 21 20.95 31.75 24.26
C LYS A 21 21.19 30.42 25.03
N LYS A 22 22.20 29.67 24.59
CA LYS A 22 22.67 28.40 25.19
C LYS A 22 23.14 28.56 26.64
N GLN A 23 23.90 29.61 26.99
CA GLN A 23 24.36 29.85 28.37
C GLN A 23 23.22 30.21 29.33
N LYS A 24 22.17 30.88 28.84
CA LYS A 24 20.98 31.15 29.66
C LYS A 24 20.16 29.87 29.90
N GLN A 25 20.04 29.02 28.88
CA GLN A 25 19.28 27.77 28.98
C GLN A 25 19.95 26.72 29.87
N THR A 26 21.27 26.51 29.75
CA THR A 26 22.02 25.60 30.65
C THR A 26 21.91 26.04 32.11
N MET A 27 21.93 27.35 32.37
CA MET A 27 21.76 27.88 33.72
C MET A 27 20.34 27.62 34.26
N ILE A 28 19.31 27.64 33.40
CA ILE A 28 17.92 27.33 33.78
C ILE A 28 17.77 25.83 34.08
N THR A 29 18.28 24.92 33.24
CA THR A 29 18.19 23.47 33.47
C THR A 29 18.97 23.03 34.72
N GLU A 30 20.18 23.57 34.95
CA GLU A 30 20.93 23.36 36.20
C GLU A 30 20.17 23.89 37.44
N THR A 31 19.46 25.01 37.30
CA THR A 31 18.61 25.56 38.37
C THR A 31 17.45 24.63 38.69
N ILE A 32 16.80 24.05 37.67
CA ILE A 32 15.70 23.10 37.83
C ILE A 32 16.20 21.81 38.52
N ILE A 33 17.34 21.27 38.08
CA ILE A 33 17.97 20.09 38.71
C ILE A 33 18.32 20.38 40.18
N SER A 34 18.80 21.61 40.48
CA SER A 34 19.05 22.05 41.85
C SER A 34 17.78 22.14 42.71
N LEU A 35 16.64 22.54 42.12
CA LEU A 35 15.36 22.57 42.82
C LEU A 35 14.85 21.16 43.11
N ILE A 36 15.00 20.24 42.17
CA ILE A 36 14.63 18.82 42.32
C ILE A 36 15.45 18.16 43.43
N THR A 37 16.78 18.31 43.40
CA THR A 37 17.69 17.74 44.42
C THR A 37 17.46 18.30 45.83
N ARG A 38 16.91 19.52 45.95
CA ARG A 38 16.51 20.13 47.23
C ARG A 38 15.08 19.77 47.67
N GLY A 39 14.38 18.90 46.93
CA GLY A 39 13.01 18.47 47.23
C GLY A 39 11.94 19.53 46.91
N ALA A 40 12.27 20.59 46.19
CA ALA A 40 11.34 21.67 45.83
C ALA A 40 10.61 21.40 44.50
N VAL A 41 9.97 20.22 44.38
CA VAL A 41 9.37 19.70 43.14
C VAL A 41 8.35 20.66 42.52
N SER A 42 7.51 21.32 43.33
CA SER A 42 6.52 22.29 42.83
C SER A 42 7.16 23.48 42.11
N LYS A 43 8.28 23.99 42.65
CA LYS A 43 9.05 25.10 42.04
C LYS A 43 9.81 24.64 40.78
N ALA A 44 10.26 23.39 40.76
CA ALA A 44 10.89 22.80 39.58
C ALA A 44 9.90 22.69 38.41
N ILE A 45 8.65 22.27 38.68
CA ILE A 45 7.58 22.22 37.67
C ILE A 45 7.26 23.62 37.14
N ASP A 46 7.14 24.62 38.03
CA ASP A 46 6.84 26.00 37.61
C ASP A 46 7.95 26.57 36.71
N ALA A 47 9.23 26.35 37.08
CA ALA A 47 10.37 26.76 36.26
C ALA A 47 10.42 26.06 34.90
N LEU A 48 9.95 24.81 34.80
CA LEU A 48 9.86 24.06 33.54
C LEU A 48 8.71 24.56 32.65
N LEU A 49 7.58 24.97 33.24
CA LEU A 49 6.50 25.60 32.49
C LEU A 49 6.93 26.96 31.93
N ASP A 50 7.63 27.77 32.74
CA ASP A 50 8.21 29.05 32.31
C ASP A 50 9.23 28.84 31.17
N TYR A 51 10.08 27.80 31.28
CA TYR A 51 10.99 27.39 30.21
C TYR A 51 10.24 27.13 28.89
N PHE A 52 9.13 26.39 28.95
CA PHE A 52 8.33 26.08 27.76
C PHE A 52 7.54 27.28 27.21
N GLU A 53 7.26 28.31 28.01
CA GLU A 53 6.70 29.57 27.51
C GLU A 53 7.73 30.43 26.79
N GLU A 54 8.98 30.46 27.29
CA GLU A 54 10.03 31.31 26.74
C GLU A 54 10.67 30.73 25.45
N TYR A 55 10.74 29.39 25.30
CA TYR A 55 11.55 28.75 24.25
C TYR A 55 10.77 27.99 23.13
N ARG A 56 9.43 28.07 23.07
CA ARG A 56 8.57 27.44 22.02
C ARG A 56 8.91 25.96 21.72
N SER A 57 8.96 25.11 22.74
CA SER A 57 9.22 23.67 22.61
C SER A 57 7.99 22.84 22.18
N THR A 58 8.22 21.55 21.90
CA THR A 58 7.23 20.54 21.48
C THR A 58 5.96 20.56 22.34
N LYS A 59 4.80 20.68 21.68
CA LYS A 59 3.45 20.75 22.29
C LYS A 59 3.18 19.60 23.29
N SER A 60 3.72 18.41 23.02
CA SER A 60 3.56 17.19 23.83
C SER A 60 4.19 17.29 25.21
N ALA A 61 5.46 17.74 25.32
CA ALA A 61 6.18 17.81 26.60
C ALA A 61 5.57 18.85 27.55
N LYS A 62 5.05 19.96 27.00
CA LYS A 62 4.34 20.99 27.79
C LYS A 62 3.04 20.44 28.40
N GLU A 63 2.28 19.66 27.64
CA GLU A 63 1.05 19.02 28.12
C GLU A 63 1.34 18.04 29.27
N GLU A 64 2.43 17.28 29.18
CA GLU A 64 2.85 16.33 30.21
C GLU A 64 3.24 17.03 31.53
N VAL A 65 3.97 18.14 31.46
CA VAL A 65 4.32 18.94 32.66
C VAL A 65 3.07 19.56 33.32
N ILE A 66 2.08 19.98 32.53
CA ILE A 66 0.78 20.45 33.06
C ILE A 66 0.05 19.33 33.81
N ILE A 67 0.06 18.11 33.27
CA ILE A 67 -0.52 16.93 33.95
C ILE A 67 0.22 16.65 35.27
N LEU A 68 1.55 16.72 35.28
CA LEU A 68 2.36 16.54 36.50
C LEU A 68 2.03 17.60 37.55
N LYS A 69 1.85 18.87 37.16
CA LYS A 69 1.43 19.95 38.08
C LYS A 69 0.06 19.65 38.70
N SER A 70 -0.90 19.20 37.89
CA SER A 70 -2.23 18.84 38.37
C SER A 70 -2.18 17.67 39.36
N ARG A 71 -1.37 16.65 39.09
CA ARG A 71 -1.17 15.50 39.99
C ARG A 71 -0.52 15.92 41.31
N LEU A 72 0.51 16.78 41.26
CA LEU A 72 1.16 17.28 42.47
C LEU A 72 0.18 18.08 43.35
N ASN A 73 -0.65 18.93 42.75
CA ASN A 73 -1.68 19.69 43.47
C ASN A 73 -2.72 18.78 44.15
N GLN A 74 -3.10 17.66 43.51
CA GLN A 74 -3.99 16.66 44.11
C GLN A 74 -3.33 15.96 45.31
N ILE A 75 -2.05 15.60 45.20
CA ILE A 75 -1.30 14.98 46.30
C ILE A 75 -1.18 15.93 47.48
N ASP A 76 -0.81 17.20 47.25
CA ASP A 76 -0.70 18.21 48.29
C ASP A 76 -2.06 18.47 48.98
N ARG A 77 -3.16 18.40 48.22
CA ARG A 77 -4.51 18.50 48.77
C ARG A 77 -4.87 17.28 49.63
N ASN A 78 -4.54 16.08 49.16
CA ASN A 78 -4.80 14.83 49.89
C ASN A 78 -3.95 14.70 51.15
N GLU A 79 -2.71 15.21 51.14
CA GLU A 79 -1.82 15.33 52.30
C GLU A 79 -2.42 16.28 53.36
N ARG A 80 -2.93 17.45 52.94
CA ARG A 80 -3.60 18.40 53.86
C ARG A 80 -4.88 17.85 54.47
N LEU A 81 -5.62 17.03 53.73
CA LEU A 81 -6.87 16.42 54.18
C LEU A 81 -6.64 15.13 55.00
N GLY A 82 -5.40 14.62 55.07
CA GLY A 82 -5.06 13.42 55.83
C GLY A 82 -5.66 12.11 55.27
N VAL A 83 -6.01 12.08 53.97
CA VAL A 83 -6.78 10.98 53.34
C VAL A 83 -5.88 9.83 52.87
N VAL A 84 -4.56 10.04 52.78
CA VAL A 84 -3.58 9.13 52.20
C VAL A 84 -2.37 9.01 53.13
N GLY A 85 -1.77 7.82 53.24
CA GLY A 85 -0.64 7.59 54.15
C GLY A 85 0.62 8.35 53.71
N GLN A 86 1.46 8.81 54.66
CA GLN A 86 2.70 9.53 54.33
C GLN A 86 3.65 8.75 53.42
N LYS A 87 3.64 7.41 53.50
CA LYS A 87 4.45 6.54 52.65
C LYS A 87 3.96 6.55 51.19
N GLU A 88 2.66 6.61 50.96
CA GLU A 88 2.05 6.68 49.62
C GLU A 88 2.28 8.06 48.99
N ILE A 89 2.16 9.14 49.79
CA ILE A 89 2.49 10.50 49.36
C ILE A 89 3.96 10.60 48.91
N LEU A 90 4.87 9.97 49.65
CA LEU A 90 6.30 9.94 49.30
C LEU A 90 6.56 9.16 48.01
N ILE A 91 5.88 8.03 47.80
CA ILE A 91 6.00 7.23 46.56
C ILE A 91 5.53 8.04 45.36
N GLU A 92 4.37 8.70 45.45
CA GLU A 92 3.83 9.50 44.36
C GLU A 92 4.68 10.76 44.07
N ARG A 93 5.23 11.42 45.11
CA ARG A 93 6.20 12.51 44.91
C ARG A 93 7.50 12.05 44.24
N ASN A 94 8.00 10.86 44.57
CA ASN A 94 9.17 10.28 43.92
C ASN A 94 8.89 9.90 42.47
N ARG A 95 7.69 9.40 42.15
CA ARG A 95 7.27 9.14 40.76
C ARG A 95 7.27 10.42 39.93
N ILE A 96 6.65 11.49 40.44
CA ILE A 96 6.64 12.80 39.77
C ILE A 96 8.06 13.32 39.57
N THR A 97 8.92 13.18 40.59
CA THR A 97 10.33 13.57 40.51
C THR A 97 11.09 12.80 39.43
N ASN A 98 10.91 11.49 39.34
CA ASN A 98 11.55 10.67 38.32
C ASN A 98 11.06 11.02 36.91
N THR A 99 9.76 11.24 36.72
CA THR A 99 9.22 11.68 35.43
C THR A 99 9.77 13.05 35.04
N LEU A 100 9.91 13.98 36.00
CA LEU A 100 10.55 15.28 35.76
C LEU A 100 12.01 15.15 35.33
N LEU A 101 12.76 14.23 35.94
CA LEU A 101 14.15 13.98 35.57
C LEU A 101 14.26 13.36 34.17
N VAL A 102 13.38 12.41 33.83
CA VAL A 102 13.33 11.83 32.47
C VAL A 102 13.00 12.91 31.43
N LEU A 103 12.01 13.76 31.71
CA LEU A 103 11.69 14.88 30.81
C LEU A 103 12.85 15.87 30.68
N LEU A 104 13.62 16.11 31.75
CA LEU A 104 14.81 16.96 31.69
C LEU A 104 15.93 16.32 30.87
N ASP A 105 16.15 15.01 31.01
CA ASP A 105 17.12 14.25 30.23
C ASP A 105 16.69 14.21 28.75
N GLU A 106 15.40 14.06 28.45
CA GLU A 106 14.86 14.14 27.10
C GLU A 106 15.02 15.54 26.49
N ILE A 107 14.79 16.60 27.26
CA ILE A 107 15.06 17.99 26.84
C ILE A 107 16.56 18.16 26.56
N GLN A 108 17.43 17.63 27.42
CA GLN A 108 18.88 17.68 27.19
C GLN A 108 19.30 16.86 25.97
N ALA A 109 18.72 15.68 25.74
CA ALA A 109 19.03 14.79 24.62
C ALA A 109 18.49 15.29 23.28
N THR A 110 17.29 15.89 23.26
CA THR A 110 16.75 16.58 22.07
C THR A 110 17.52 17.87 21.76
N GLU A 111 18.18 18.46 22.75
CA GLU A 111 19.03 19.65 22.59
C GLU A 111 20.49 19.35 22.21
N GLU A 112 21.03 18.18 22.59
CA GLU A 112 22.30 17.68 22.05
C GLU A 112 22.19 17.39 20.54
N ASN A 113 21.03 16.92 20.08
CA ASN A 113 20.74 16.65 18.66
C ASN A 113 20.25 17.88 17.85
N SER A 114 20.01 19.03 18.49
CA SER A 114 19.51 20.25 17.81
C SER A 114 20.44 21.46 17.89
N SER A 115 21.73 21.24 18.18
CA SER A 115 22.75 22.18 17.74
C SER A 115 23.22 21.78 16.35
N GLU A 116 23.00 22.65 15.36
CA GLU A 116 23.78 22.69 14.12
C GLU A 116 25.26 22.87 14.49
N SER A 117 25.90 21.77 14.88
CA SER A 117 27.34 21.64 14.83
C SER A 117 27.66 21.13 13.43
N GLU A 118 28.70 21.66 12.80
CA GLU A 118 29.29 21.06 11.62
C GLU A 118 29.77 19.64 12.03
N GLU A 119 28.87 18.65 11.97
CA GLU A 119 29.18 17.26 12.23
C GLU A 119 30.18 16.81 11.15
N GLY A 120 31.32 16.29 11.62
CA GLY A 120 32.34 15.68 10.78
C GLY A 120 31.83 14.39 10.14
N LEU A 121 32.54 13.91 9.12
CA LEU A 121 32.20 12.67 8.43
C LEU A 121 32.43 11.46 9.33
N ASN A 122 31.51 10.50 9.32
CA ASN A 122 31.66 9.23 10.02
C ASN A 122 32.60 8.31 9.25
N VAL A 123 33.69 7.91 9.88
CA VAL A 123 34.73 7.05 9.31
C VAL A 123 34.77 5.74 10.08
N PHE A 124 34.45 4.63 9.43
CA PHE A 124 34.60 3.31 10.03
C PHE A 124 35.91 2.65 9.58
N ILE A 125 36.71 2.16 10.53
CA ILE A 125 37.93 1.40 10.23
C ILE A 125 37.64 -0.08 10.39
N SER A 126 37.59 -0.79 9.25
CA SER A 126 37.47 -2.24 9.20
C SER A 126 38.85 -2.89 9.19
N TYR A 127 39.10 -3.81 10.12
CA TYR A 127 40.42 -4.43 10.31
C TYR A 127 40.31 -5.81 10.97
N SER A 128 41.32 -6.66 10.79
CA SER A 128 41.46 -7.89 11.58
C SER A 128 42.01 -7.55 12.96
N HIS A 129 41.50 -8.16 14.04
CA HIS A 129 42.01 -7.92 15.41
C HIS A 129 43.53 -8.20 15.53
N LYS A 130 44.09 -9.07 14.68
CA LYS A 130 45.53 -9.34 14.62
C LYS A 130 46.35 -8.17 14.06
N ASP A 131 45.70 -7.24 13.38
CA ASP A 131 46.29 -6.04 12.78
C ASP A 131 46.01 -4.76 13.58
N LYS A 132 45.54 -4.90 14.83
CA LYS A 132 45.23 -3.78 15.73
C LYS A 132 46.33 -2.71 15.78
N ILE A 133 47.60 -3.12 15.75
CA ILE A 133 48.74 -2.20 15.77
C ILE A 133 48.70 -1.22 14.59
N PHE A 134 48.36 -1.69 13.38
CA PHE A 134 48.26 -0.82 12.20
C PHE A 134 47.06 0.14 12.30
N ARG A 135 45.96 -0.32 12.91
CA ARG A 135 44.80 0.52 13.19
C ARG A 135 45.11 1.61 14.20
N ASP A 136 45.78 1.28 15.31
CA ASP A 136 46.17 2.23 16.36
C ASP A 136 47.12 3.31 15.81
N GLU A 137 48.10 2.90 14.99
CA GLU A 137 49.00 3.82 14.29
C GLU A 137 48.21 4.73 13.32
N LEU A 138 47.34 4.18 12.46
CA LEU A 138 46.52 4.97 11.53
C LEU A 138 45.61 5.95 12.28
N ASP A 139 44.94 5.51 13.34
CA ASP A 139 44.06 6.35 14.14
C ASP A 139 44.83 7.54 14.72
N THR A 140 46.03 7.29 15.25
CA THR A 140 46.94 8.35 15.75
C THR A 140 47.23 9.40 14.67
N HIS A 141 47.50 8.96 13.43
CA HIS A 141 47.74 9.86 12.29
C HIS A 141 46.48 10.61 11.83
N LEU A 142 45.28 10.10 12.12
CA LEU A 142 44.00 10.76 11.84
C LEU A 142 43.59 11.82 12.89
N MET A 143 44.29 11.90 14.03
CA MET A 143 43.98 12.87 15.10
C MET A 143 43.83 14.33 14.66
N PRO A 144 44.62 14.87 13.71
CA PRO A 144 44.42 16.24 13.24
C PRO A 144 43.03 16.47 12.64
N LEU A 145 42.48 15.50 11.91
CA LEU A 145 41.14 15.58 11.32
C LEU A 145 40.06 15.43 12.40
N LYS A 146 40.25 14.53 13.36
CA LYS A 146 39.35 14.39 14.53
C LYS A 146 39.28 15.68 15.35
N ARG A 147 40.44 16.29 15.65
CA ARG A 147 40.51 17.56 16.42
C ARG A 147 39.91 18.74 15.67
N GLN A 148 39.98 18.73 14.34
CA GLN A 148 39.29 19.71 13.49
C GLN A 148 37.79 19.44 13.39
N LYS A 149 37.26 18.39 14.03
CA LYS A 149 35.87 17.92 13.90
C LYS A 149 35.45 17.65 12.46
N LYS A 150 36.40 17.34 11.57
CA LYS A 150 36.13 17.01 10.18
C LYS A 150 35.74 15.54 10.00
N ILE A 151 36.17 14.68 10.92
CA ILE A 151 35.82 13.26 10.94
C ILE A 151 35.57 12.81 12.38
N GLU A 152 34.71 11.82 12.50
CA GLU A 152 34.53 10.99 13.68
C GLU A 152 34.88 9.56 13.30
N VAL A 153 35.79 8.90 14.03
CA VAL A 153 36.28 7.56 13.64
C VAL A 153 35.78 6.52 14.61
N TRP A 154 35.17 5.47 14.06
CA TRP A 154 34.63 4.32 14.77
C TRP A 154 35.39 3.05 14.39
N TYR A 155 35.55 2.16 15.36
CA TYR A 155 36.12 0.82 15.18
C TYR A 155 35.70 -0.08 16.35
N ASP A 156 35.70 -1.39 16.13
CA ASP A 156 35.27 -2.42 17.10
C ASP A 156 36.27 -2.55 18.27
N SER A 157 36.30 -1.60 19.19
CA SER A 157 37.07 -1.72 20.42
C SER A 157 36.27 -1.11 21.56
N GLU A 158 35.75 -2.00 22.40
CA GLU A 158 34.91 -1.76 23.60
C GLU A 158 33.40 -1.96 23.42
N ILE A 159 32.98 -3.06 22.80
CA ILE A 159 31.59 -3.54 22.98
C ILE A 159 31.45 -4.11 24.39
N VAL A 160 30.48 -3.59 25.14
CA VAL A 160 30.15 -4.03 26.50
C VAL A 160 29.73 -5.52 26.44
N PRO A 161 30.29 -6.40 27.29
CA PRO A 161 29.89 -7.81 27.31
C PRO A 161 28.37 -7.95 27.51
N GLY A 162 27.66 -8.44 26.48
CA GLY A 162 26.21 -8.66 26.52
C GLY A 162 25.39 -8.08 25.37
N LEU A 163 26.00 -7.31 24.44
CA LEU A 163 25.35 -6.85 23.20
C LEU A 163 25.62 -7.82 22.03
N GLU A 164 24.63 -7.99 21.13
CA GLU A 164 24.78 -8.79 19.91
C GLU A 164 25.69 -8.07 18.90
N TRP A 165 26.91 -8.58 18.72
CA TRP A 165 28.02 -8.02 17.94
C TRP A 165 27.66 -7.67 16.48
N GLU A 166 26.77 -8.44 15.84
CA GLU A 166 26.38 -8.26 14.43
C GLU A 166 25.51 -7.01 14.23
N GLU A 167 24.60 -6.70 15.15
CA GLU A 167 23.70 -5.53 15.01
C GLU A 167 24.46 -4.20 15.10
N GLU A 168 25.49 -4.12 15.92
CA GLU A 168 26.25 -2.88 16.14
C GLU A 168 27.20 -2.58 14.97
N ILE A 169 27.83 -3.62 14.40
CA ILE A 169 28.62 -3.48 13.16
C ILE A 169 27.71 -3.04 12.01
N LYS A 170 26.52 -3.62 11.90
CA LYS A 170 25.55 -3.25 10.87
C LYS A 170 25.13 -1.79 10.99
N ARG A 171 24.75 -1.32 12.18
CA ARG A 171 24.39 0.10 12.41
C ARG A 171 25.54 1.05 12.06
N ASN A 172 26.78 0.69 12.38
CA ASN A 172 27.94 1.52 12.09
C ASN A 172 28.27 1.55 10.59
N LEU A 173 28.08 0.44 9.88
CA LEU A 173 28.20 0.41 8.41
C LEU A 173 27.11 1.23 7.72
N GLU A 174 25.87 1.16 8.22
CA GLU A 174 24.74 1.97 7.73
C GLU A 174 25.03 3.47 7.86
N ASN A 175 25.61 3.91 8.97
CA ASN A 175 25.85 5.32 9.31
C ASN A 175 27.20 5.89 8.84
N SER A 176 28.06 5.09 8.21
CA SER A 176 29.39 5.54 7.76
C SER A 176 29.35 6.33 6.46
N ASP A 177 30.15 7.39 6.37
CA ASP A 177 30.43 8.16 5.14
C ASP A 177 31.65 7.61 4.40
N ILE A 178 32.63 7.11 5.16
CA ILE A 178 33.89 6.56 4.66
C ILE A 178 34.19 5.24 5.40
N ILE A 179 34.52 4.19 4.66
CA ILE A 179 35.04 2.95 5.23
C ILE A 179 36.51 2.81 4.84
N LEU A 180 37.39 2.72 5.84
CA LEU A 180 38.81 2.41 5.68
C LEU A 180 39.02 0.92 5.92
N GLN A 181 39.43 0.17 4.91
CA GLN A 181 39.70 -1.27 5.06
C GLN A 181 41.20 -1.53 5.21
N LEU A 182 41.64 -2.10 6.33
CA LEU A 182 43.03 -2.48 6.53
C LEU A 182 43.30 -3.86 5.95
N VAL A 183 43.76 -3.89 4.70
CA VAL A 183 43.92 -5.12 3.89
C VAL A 183 45.21 -5.85 4.25
N SER A 184 45.06 -7.09 4.69
CA SER A 184 46.12 -8.01 5.10
C SER A 184 45.73 -9.47 4.81
N PRO A 185 46.66 -10.44 4.90
CA PRO A 185 46.30 -11.87 4.83
C PRO A 185 45.24 -12.27 5.86
N ASP A 186 45.33 -11.73 7.08
CA ASP A 186 44.40 -12.05 8.17
C ASP A 186 43.02 -11.39 7.96
N PHE A 187 42.97 -10.24 7.28
CA PHE A 187 41.72 -9.58 6.90
C PHE A 187 41.01 -10.35 5.78
N ILE A 188 41.74 -10.73 4.73
CA ILE A 188 41.19 -11.51 3.60
C ILE A 188 40.73 -12.90 4.04
N ALA A 189 41.39 -13.50 5.04
CA ALA A 189 40.99 -14.78 5.60
C ALA A 189 39.73 -14.73 6.50
N SER A 190 39.23 -13.53 6.85
CA SER A 190 38.05 -13.38 7.69
C SER A 190 36.74 -13.48 6.88
N GLU A 191 35.70 -14.06 7.47
CA GLU A 191 34.37 -14.18 6.83
C GLU A 191 33.75 -12.81 6.53
N TYR A 192 34.05 -11.80 7.34
CA TYR A 192 33.59 -10.42 7.17
C TYR A 192 33.96 -9.79 5.81
N CYS A 193 35.09 -10.20 5.22
CA CYS A 193 35.52 -9.73 3.90
C CYS A 193 34.53 -10.12 2.78
N TYR A 194 33.72 -11.16 3.01
CA TYR A 194 32.78 -11.73 2.05
C TYR A 194 31.33 -11.73 2.57
N SER A 195 31.05 -10.96 3.63
CA SER A 195 29.70 -10.87 4.19
C SER A 195 28.78 -9.99 3.34
N ASP A 196 27.47 -10.17 3.50
CA ASP A 196 26.45 -9.43 2.74
C ASP A 196 26.56 -7.92 2.99
N GLU A 197 26.93 -7.49 4.20
CA GLU A 197 27.10 -6.07 4.55
C GLU A 197 28.29 -5.43 3.80
N MET A 198 29.34 -6.20 3.54
CA MET A 198 30.49 -5.73 2.78
C MET A 198 30.12 -5.53 1.31
N TYR A 199 29.32 -6.44 0.73
CA TYR A 199 28.78 -6.28 -0.62
C TYR A 199 27.85 -5.07 -0.71
N GLU A 200 26.99 -4.85 0.29
CA GLU A 200 26.13 -3.67 0.37
C GLU A 200 26.94 -2.37 0.43
N ALA A 201 28.01 -2.33 1.24
CA ALA A 201 28.92 -1.18 1.29
C ALA A 201 29.59 -0.91 -0.07
N LEU A 202 30.00 -1.95 -0.80
CA LEU A 202 30.58 -1.80 -2.14
C LEU A 202 29.54 -1.31 -3.16
N GLU A 203 28.28 -1.72 -3.04
CA GLU A 203 27.18 -1.22 -3.88
C GLU A 203 26.91 0.28 -3.60
N ARG A 204 26.84 0.67 -2.32
CA ARG A 204 26.73 2.09 -1.91
C ARG A 204 27.92 2.92 -2.37
N HIS A 205 29.11 2.32 -2.45
CA HIS A 205 30.27 2.98 -3.03
C HIS A 205 30.11 3.27 -4.52
N GLN A 206 29.57 2.32 -5.30
CA GLN A 206 29.30 2.51 -6.72
C GLN A 206 28.23 3.58 -6.98
N LYS A 207 27.21 3.66 -6.11
CA LYS A 207 26.16 4.70 -6.14
C LYS A 207 26.66 6.08 -5.72
N GLY A 208 27.82 6.14 -5.04
CA GLY A 208 28.42 7.38 -4.58
C GLY A 208 27.94 7.86 -3.20
N ASP A 209 27.13 7.07 -2.50
CA ASP A 209 26.59 7.37 -1.17
C ASP A 209 27.67 7.27 -0.09
N LEU A 210 28.57 6.29 -0.24
CA LEU A 210 29.65 5.94 0.68
C LEU A 210 31.00 5.95 -0.07
N ARG A 211 32.13 6.10 0.64
CA ARG A 211 33.44 5.80 0.05
C ARG A 211 34.17 4.65 0.77
N VAL A 212 34.37 3.54 0.07
CA VAL A 212 35.22 2.45 0.53
C VAL A 212 36.66 2.70 0.05
N ILE A 213 37.62 2.66 0.98
CA ILE A 213 39.04 2.94 0.73
C ILE A 213 39.88 1.79 1.28
N PRO A 214 40.39 0.89 0.43
CA PRO A 214 41.31 -0.15 0.86
C PRO A 214 42.71 0.41 1.11
N ILE A 215 43.27 0.07 2.27
CA ILE A 215 44.61 0.44 2.75
C ILE A 215 45.43 -0.84 2.89
N LEU A 216 46.43 -1.03 2.02
CA LEU A 216 47.27 -2.22 2.03
C LEU A 216 48.28 -2.16 3.18
N ILE A 217 48.09 -2.95 4.23
CA ILE A 217 48.97 -2.96 5.40
C ILE A 217 50.04 -4.07 5.35
N LYS A 218 49.74 -5.22 4.73
CA LYS A 218 50.67 -6.36 4.53
C LYS A 218 50.58 -6.90 3.10
N GLU A 219 51.64 -7.57 2.63
CA GLU A 219 51.57 -8.30 1.34
C GLU A 219 50.56 -9.43 1.42
N CYS A 220 49.64 -9.46 0.45
CA CYS A 220 48.59 -10.45 0.33
C CYS A 220 48.09 -10.49 -1.12
N ASP A 221 47.39 -11.58 -1.49
CA ASP A 221 46.75 -11.70 -2.80
C ASP A 221 45.38 -11.01 -2.81
N TRP A 222 45.39 -9.68 -2.85
CA TRP A 222 44.18 -8.87 -2.86
C TRP A 222 43.52 -8.76 -4.25
N ARG A 223 44.16 -9.25 -5.32
CA ARG A 223 43.65 -9.09 -6.69
C ARG A 223 42.39 -9.92 -6.97
N ASN A 224 42.11 -10.91 -6.14
CA ASN A 224 40.97 -11.81 -6.26
C ASN A 224 39.88 -11.53 -5.21
N THR A 225 39.86 -10.33 -4.61
CA THR A 225 38.86 -9.95 -3.60
C THR A 225 37.76 -9.05 -4.19
N PRO A 226 36.58 -8.93 -3.53
CA PRO A 226 35.47 -8.10 -4.02
C PRO A 226 35.81 -6.61 -4.24
N PHE A 227 36.83 -6.11 -3.54
CA PHE A 227 37.29 -4.72 -3.61
C PHE A 227 38.54 -4.52 -4.50
N ALA A 228 38.94 -5.53 -5.29
CA ALA A 228 40.14 -5.46 -6.15
C ALA A 228 40.09 -4.32 -7.19
N ASN A 229 38.89 -3.89 -7.60
CA ASN A 229 38.69 -2.82 -8.56
C ASN A 229 38.81 -1.41 -7.95
N LEU A 230 38.96 -1.29 -6.64
CA LEU A 230 39.11 -0.01 -5.96
C LEU A 230 40.57 0.46 -5.98
N GLN A 231 40.77 1.78 -5.88
CA GLN A 231 42.10 2.35 -5.75
C GLN A 231 42.64 2.15 -4.33
N PHE A 232 43.73 1.42 -4.19
CA PHE A 232 44.39 1.17 -2.90
C PHE A 232 45.26 2.33 -2.46
N LEU A 233 45.35 2.52 -1.14
CA LEU A 233 46.36 3.35 -0.49
C LEU A 233 47.42 2.44 0.19
N PRO A 234 48.69 2.85 0.25
CA PRO A 234 49.31 4.02 -0.39
C PRO A 234 49.32 3.94 -1.93
N LYS A 235 49.44 5.08 -2.62
CA LYS A 235 49.22 5.25 -4.08
C LYS A 235 50.04 4.32 -5.00
N ASP A 236 51.19 3.83 -4.55
CA ASP A 236 52.04 2.88 -5.29
C ASP A 236 51.74 1.41 -4.96
N THR A 237 50.67 1.14 -4.20
CA THR A 237 50.28 -0.19 -3.70
C THR A 237 51.38 -0.91 -2.92
N LYS A 238 52.32 -0.16 -2.36
CA LYS A 238 53.33 -0.69 -1.47
C LYS A 238 52.69 -0.90 -0.08
N PRO A 239 52.74 -2.11 0.50
CA PRO A 239 52.18 -2.35 1.82
C PRO A 239 52.88 -1.50 2.89
N ILE A 240 52.14 -0.99 3.88
CA ILE A 240 52.69 -0.20 4.99
C ILE A 240 53.83 -0.95 5.70
N SER A 241 53.72 -2.27 5.87
CA SER A 241 54.75 -3.11 6.48
C SER A 241 56.11 -3.10 5.77
N LYS A 242 56.18 -2.71 4.49
CA LYS A 242 57.41 -2.65 3.69
C LYS A 242 58.05 -1.27 3.61
N PHE A 243 57.47 -0.25 4.25
CA PHE A 243 58.10 1.06 4.32
C PHE A 243 59.26 1.05 5.31
N LYS A 244 60.38 1.69 4.92
CA LYS A 244 61.51 1.91 5.84
C LYS A 244 61.11 2.80 7.00
N ASN A 245 60.29 3.82 6.72
CA ASN A 245 59.67 4.68 7.71
C ASN A 245 58.15 4.53 7.61
N LYS A 246 57.52 3.93 8.64
CA LYS A 246 56.07 3.74 8.66
C LYS A 246 55.30 5.06 8.72
N ASP A 247 55.84 6.09 9.37
CA ASP A 247 55.18 7.40 9.47
C ASP A 247 55.05 8.06 8.09
N GLU A 248 56.00 7.83 7.19
CA GLU A 248 55.91 8.27 5.79
C GLU A 248 54.74 7.59 5.06
N ALA A 249 54.52 6.30 5.34
CA ALA A 249 53.41 5.54 4.77
C ALA A 249 52.06 6.04 5.27
N TYR A 250 51.91 6.23 6.59
CA TYR A 250 50.67 6.75 7.17
C TYR A 250 50.40 8.20 6.76
N LEU A 251 51.44 9.04 6.66
CA LEU A 251 51.29 10.40 6.14
C LEU A 251 50.78 10.40 4.70
N ASN A 252 51.27 9.48 3.85
CA ASN A 252 50.75 9.31 2.50
C ASN A 252 49.25 8.93 2.52
N VAL A 253 48.88 7.95 3.34
CA VAL A 253 47.47 7.52 3.51
C VAL A 253 46.60 8.68 3.99
N VAL A 254 46.99 9.36 5.07
CA VAL A 254 46.22 10.47 5.66
C VAL A 254 46.14 11.67 4.74
N SER A 255 47.16 11.97 3.93
CA SER A 255 47.09 13.07 2.96
C SER A 255 46.00 12.84 1.90
N HIS A 256 45.83 11.58 1.45
CA HIS A 256 44.77 11.22 0.50
C HIS A 256 43.40 11.18 1.19
N ILE A 257 43.31 10.61 2.40
CA ILE A 257 42.07 10.66 3.20
C ILE A 257 41.64 12.11 3.41
N LYS A 258 42.56 13.01 3.76
CA LYS A 258 42.27 14.44 3.95
C LYS A 258 41.67 15.07 2.70
N SER A 259 42.22 14.80 1.51
CA SER A 259 41.66 15.31 0.26
C SER A 259 40.25 14.78 -0.01
N ILE A 260 39.98 13.52 0.32
CA ILE A 260 38.65 12.91 0.17
C ILE A 260 37.66 13.52 1.16
N VAL A 261 38.08 13.68 2.41
CA VAL A 261 37.31 14.33 3.47
C VAL A 261 36.98 15.77 3.09
N GLU A 262 37.93 16.55 2.58
CA GLU A 262 37.70 17.94 2.18
C GLU A 262 36.69 18.06 1.03
N HIS A 263 36.77 17.18 0.02
CA HIS A 263 35.80 17.16 -1.07
C HIS A 263 34.38 16.77 -0.60
N ARG A 264 34.26 15.75 0.25
CA ARG A 264 32.97 15.30 0.81
C ARG A 264 32.38 16.31 1.79
N PHE A 265 33.22 16.92 2.63
CA PHE A 265 32.80 17.94 3.59
C PHE A 265 32.25 19.18 2.87
N GLN A 266 32.87 19.59 1.75
CA GLN A 266 32.35 20.67 0.92
C GLN A 266 30.99 20.31 0.28
N ALA A 267 30.86 19.11 -0.29
CA ALA A 267 29.58 18.64 -0.83
C ALA A 267 28.47 18.61 0.23
N SER A 268 28.78 18.11 1.44
CA SER A 268 27.85 18.11 2.58
C SER A 268 27.45 19.53 2.99
N LYS A 269 28.39 20.48 2.98
CA LYS A 269 28.12 21.90 3.27
C LYS A 269 27.20 22.54 2.23
N ASP A 270 27.41 22.24 0.94
CA ASP A 270 26.56 22.75 -0.13
C ASP A 270 25.14 22.19 -0.02
N THR A 271 24.98 20.90 0.28
CA THR A 271 23.67 20.29 0.55
C THR A 271 22.99 20.92 1.78
N ARG A 272 23.71 21.17 2.88
CA ARG A 272 23.16 21.86 4.07
C ARG A 272 22.70 23.29 3.75
N ASN A 273 23.45 24.03 2.95
CA ASN A 273 23.03 25.37 2.49
C ASN A 273 21.75 25.29 1.65
N GLN A 274 21.64 24.28 0.79
CA GLN A 274 20.45 24.03 -0.02
C GLN A 274 19.24 23.67 0.85
N ILE A 275 19.42 22.82 1.88
CA ILE A 275 18.37 22.50 2.86
C ILE A 275 17.87 23.78 3.54
N ASN A 276 18.76 24.60 4.08
CA ASN A 276 18.37 25.83 4.78
C ASN A 276 17.61 26.82 3.86
N PHE A 277 17.98 26.85 2.58
CA PHE A 277 17.26 27.62 1.58
C PHE A 277 15.85 27.07 1.32
N LEU A 278 15.74 25.75 1.13
CA LEU A 278 14.46 25.07 0.85
C LEU A 278 13.51 25.13 2.06
N GLU A 279 14.00 24.94 3.29
CA GLU A 279 13.18 25.08 4.50
C GLU A 279 12.59 26.48 4.63
N LYS A 280 13.39 27.52 4.33
CA LYS A 280 12.91 28.90 4.32
C LYS A 280 11.88 29.15 3.21
N GLN A 281 12.01 28.50 2.05
CA GLN A 281 10.98 28.56 1.02
C GLN A 281 9.70 27.86 1.47
N LEU A 282 9.82 26.71 2.15
CA LEU A 282 8.69 25.95 2.69
C LEU A 282 7.86 26.79 3.66
N GLU A 283 8.51 27.55 4.55
CA GLU A 283 7.82 28.47 5.49
C GLU A 283 7.01 29.57 4.79
N ASN A 284 7.42 29.97 3.59
CA ASN A 284 6.77 31.03 2.81
C ASN A 284 5.87 30.49 1.69
N ALA A 285 5.77 29.17 1.53
CA ALA A 285 4.97 28.55 0.48
C ALA A 285 3.48 28.75 0.77
N SER A 286 2.76 29.35 -0.18
CA SER A 286 1.30 29.55 -0.10
C SER A 286 0.50 28.56 -0.96
N GLU A 287 1.13 27.99 -1.98
CA GLU A 287 0.51 27.08 -2.93
C GLU A 287 0.94 25.64 -2.64
N ALA A 288 -0.01 24.70 -2.66
CA ALA A 288 0.24 23.30 -2.33
C ALA A 288 1.21 22.62 -3.31
N THR A 289 1.19 22.99 -4.59
CA THR A 289 2.13 22.50 -5.61
C THR A 289 3.57 22.85 -5.25
N ASN A 290 3.82 24.13 -4.93
CA ASN A 290 5.15 24.59 -4.50
C ASN A 290 5.58 23.90 -3.19
N GLU A 291 4.66 23.72 -2.22
CA GLU A 291 4.98 23.02 -0.98
C GLU A 291 5.40 21.56 -1.25
N ILE A 292 4.69 20.85 -2.14
CA ILE A 292 5.01 19.46 -2.51
C ILE A 292 6.39 19.39 -3.19
N GLU A 293 6.68 20.27 -4.16
CA GLU A 293 7.97 20.31 -4.86
C GLU A 293 9.13 20.60 -3.89
N ILE A 294 8.95 21.54 -2.97
CA ILE A 294 9.96 21.85 -1.95
C ILE A 294 10.18 20.65 -1.03
N LEU A 295 9.11 19.97 -0.60
CA LEU A 295 9.23 18.77 0.22
C LEU A 295 9.94 17.62 -0.50
N GLU A 296 9.71 17.43 -1.80
CA GLU A 296 10.44 16.46 -2.62
C GLU A 296 11.93 16.77 -2.67
N ALA A 297 12.29 18.03 -2.92
CA ALA A 297 13.68 18.47 -2.92
C ALA A 297 14.34 18.32 -1.54
N LEU A 298 13.60 18.59 -0.46
CA LEU A 298 14.08 18.38 0.91
C LEU A 298 14.30 16.89 1.22
N VAL A 299 13.38 16.01 0.81
CA VAL A 299 13.53 14.56 0.99
C VAL A 299 14.80 14.05 0.32
N ASP A 300 15.08 14.46 -0.93
CA ASP A 300 16.33 14.12 -1.63
C ASP A 300 17.56 14.68 -0.90
N CYS A 301 17.53 15.96 -0.49
CA CYS A 301 18.64 16.57 0.24
C CYS A 301 18.93 15.87 1.59
N TYR A 302 17.90 15.55 2.38
CA TYR A 302 18.06 14.85 3.65
C TYR A 302 18.47 13.38 3.48
N SER A 303 18.07 12.75 2.38
CA SER A 303 18.52 11.40 2.02
C SER A 303 20.02 11.37 1.75
N ARG A 304 20.55 12.37 1.03
CA ARG A 304 22.00 12.50 0.74
C ARG A 304 22.88 12.70 1.97
N ILE A 305 22.34 13.27 3.04
CA ILE A 305 23.03 13.44 4.33
C ILE A 305 22.63 12.37 5.38
N ASN A 306 21.98 11.29 4.93
CA ASN A 306 21.62 10.11 5.71
C ASN A 306 20.82 10.40 6.99
N LYS A 307 19.98 11.45 7.02
CA LYS A 307 19.09 11.77 8.16
C LYS A 307 17.73 11.09 7.97
N GLN A 308 17.69 9.77 8.22
CA GLN A 308 16.52 8.92 7.94
C GLN A 308 15.23 9.37 8.65
N ASP A 309 15.31 9.84 9.91
CA ASP A 309 14.13 10.32 10.65
C ASP A 309 13.48 11.51 9.95
N LYS A 310 14.28 12.45 9.44
CA LYS A 310 13.79 13.61 8.68
C LYS A 310 13.24 13.21 7.32
N VAL A 311 13.90 12.27 6.63
CA VAL A 311 13.37 11.71 5.38
C VAL A 311 11.98 11.13 5.61
N LYS A 312 11.79 10.35 6.67
CA LYS A 312 10.49 9.75 7.01
C LYS A 312 9.43 10.80 7.32
N GLU A 313 9.74 11.75 8.21
CA GLU A 313 8.82 12.85 8.59
C GLU A 313 8.38 13.67 7.37
N LEU A 314 9.33 14.07 6.52
CA LEU A 314 9.04 14.88 5.33
C LEU A 314 8.28 14.10 4.27
N THR A 315 8.58 12.81 4.12
CA THR A 315 7.85 11.90 3.22
C THR A 315 6.39 11.78 3.63
N GLU A 316 6.12 11.54 4.93
CA GLU A 316 4.76 11.47 5.46
C GLU A 316 4.00 12.79 5.26
N LYS A 317 4.66 13.93 5.50
CA LYS A 317 4.08 15.26 5.26
C LYS A 317 3.77 15.48 3.78
N ARG A 318 4.71 15.16 2.89
CA ARG A 318 4.57 15.26 1.43
C ARG A 318 3.41 14.40 0.94
N ASP A 319 3.36 13.14 1.34
CA ASP A 319 2.35 12.18 0.87
C ASP A 319 0.95 12.58 1.32
N LYS A 320 0.82 13.10 2.55
CA LYS A 320 -0.43 13.67 3.06
C LYS A 320 -0.87 14.90 2.26
N LEU A 321 0.05 15.80 1.93
CA LEU A 321 -0.27 16.97 1.09
C LEU A 321 -0.66 16.57 -0.33
N LYS A 322 0.08 15.64 -0.95
CA LYS A 322 -0.26 15.07 -2.26
C LYS A 322 -1.66 14.43 -2.26
N PHE A 323 -2.01 13.68 -1.21
CA PHE A 323 -3.34 13.10 -1.08
C PHE A 323 -4.44 14.19 -1.08
N TYR A 324 -4.33 15.21 -0.24
CA TYR A 324 -5.32 16.29 -0.22
C TYR A 324 -5.33 17.13 -1.50
N PHE A 325 -4.18 17.26 -2.17
CA PHE A 325 -4.11 17.85 -3.51
C PHE A 325 -4.92 17.01 -4.51
N ASN A 326 -4.78 15.69 -4.49
CA ASN A 326 -5.53 14.77 -5.36
C ASN A 326 -7.04 14.72 -5.03
N VAL A 327 -7.42 14.90 -3.76
CA VAL A 327 -8.84 15.08 -3.37
C VAL A 327 -9.44 16.33 -4.00
N LYS A 328 -8.70 17.45 -4.01
CA LYS A 328 -9.15 18.73 -4.57
C LYS A 328 -9.09 18.78 -6.10
N ASN A 329 -8.21 17.99 -6.71
CA ASN A 329 -7.99 17.95 -8.15
C ASN A 329 -8.29 16.52 -8.67
N PRO A 330 -9.56 16.23 -9.02
CA PRO A 330 -9.98 14.88 -9.37
C PRO A 330 -9.22 14.34 -10.57
N ILE A 331 -8.87 13.07 -10.50
CA ILE A 331 -8.07 12.36 -11.49
C ILE A 331 -8.98 11.48 -12.35
N ILE A 332 -8.65 11.35 -13.63
CA ILE A 332 -9.22 10.36 -14.54
C ILE A 332 -8.05 9.48 -15.02
N ILE A 333 -8.24 8.18 -15.05
CA ILE A 333 -7.25 7.23 -15.55
C ILE A 333 -7.43 7.10 -17.06
N ASP A 334 -6.37 7.35 -17.84
CA ASP A 334 -6.45 7.32 -19.31
C ASP A 334 -5.98 5.98 -19.88
N GLU A 335 -4.87 5.45 -19.37
CA GLU A 335 -4.25 4.24 -19.93
C GLU A 335 -3.57 3.42 -18.83
N LEU A 336 -3.71 2.10 -18.93
CA LEU A 336 -2.92 1.13 -18.18
C LEU A 336 -2.05 0.34 -19.16
N LEU A 337 -0.74 0.36 -18.94
CA LEU A 337 0.24 -0.42 -19.68
C LEU A 337 0.99 -1.35 -18.73
N ILE A 338 1.01 -2.63 -19.07
CA ILE A 338 1.64 -3.70 -18.30
C ILE A 338 2.50 -4.53 -19.25
N GLU A 339 3.78 -4.66 -18.90
CA GLU A 339 4.73 -5.52 -19.58
C GLU A 339 5.52 -6.32 -18.55
N GLY A 340 5.91 -7.55 -18.91
CA GLY A 340 6.82 -8.36 -18.10
C GLY A 340 6.24 -8.93 -16.79
N VAL A 341 4.92 -8.95 -16.61
CA VAL A 341 4.28 -9.63 -15.48
C VAL A 341 4.13 -11.13 -15.76
N SER A 342 4.30 -12.00 -14.77
CA SER A 342 4.28 -13.46 -14.98
C SER A 342 2.99 -14.01 -15.62
N ILE A 343 1.83 -13.46 -15.25
CA ILE A 343 0.51 -13.90 -15.69
C ILE A 343 0.01 -13.20 -16.97
N PHE A 344 0.52 -12.00 -17.27
CA PHE A 344 0.08 -11.18 -18.38
C PHE A 344 1.17 -11.11 -19.45
N ASP A 345 0.80 -10.94 -20.71
CA ASP A 345 1.79 -10.60 -21.74
C ASP A 345 1.98 -9.07 -21.75
N GLU A 346 1.89 -8.44 -22.93
CA GLU A 346 1.68 -7.00 -23.02
C GLU A 346 0.18 -6.71 -22.90
N ILE A 347 -0.21 -5.95 -21.88
CA ILE A 347 -1.57 -5.42 -21.74
C ILE A 347 -1.49 -3.92 -21.90
N ARG A 348 -2.28 -3.41 -22.85
CA ARG A 348 -2.61 -2.01 -23.00
C ARG A 348 -4.11 -1.86 -22.89
N TRP A 349 -4.57 -1.02 -21.99
CA TRP A 349 -5.99 -0.76 -21.76
C TRP A 349 -6.26 0.73 -21.80
N ASP A 350 -6.98 1.18 -22.84
CA ASP A 350 -7.36 2.58 -23.02
C ASP A 350 -8.67 2.85 -22.26
N LEU A 351 -8.57 3.48 -21.09
CA LEU A 351 -9.69 3.67 -20.18
C LEU A 351 -10.53 4.89 -20.56
N GLN A 352 -11.85 4.71 -20.57
CA GLN A 352 -12.86 5.73 -20.81
C GLN A 352 -13.17 6.50 -19.51
N PRO A 353 -13.59 7.77 -19.60
CA PRO A 353 -13.83 8.62 -18.43
C PRO A 353 -15.06 8.23 -17.60
N ASN A 354 -15.97 7.37 -18.11
CA ASN A 354 -17.16 6.92 -17.40
C ASN A 354 -17.17 5.40 -17.16
N ILE A 355 -17.59 4.54 -18.10
CA ILE A 355 -17.62 3.08 -17.88
C ILE A 355 -16.43 2.39 -18.53
N ASN A 356 -15.82 1.45 -17.81
CA ASN A 356 -14.87 0.48 -18.32
C ASN A 356 -15.23 -0.90 -17.79
N LEU A 357 -15.59 -1.83 -18.66
CA LEU A 357 -16.01 -3.18 -18.34
C LEU A 357 -14.95 -4.18 -18.80
N LEU A 358 -14.39 -4.92 -17.85
CA LEU A 358 -13.45 -6.01 -18.07
C LEU A 358 -14.16 -7.37 -17.99
N LEU A 359 -14.09 -8.11 -19.09
CA LEU A 359 -14.67 -9.43 -19.24
C LEU A 359 -13.60 -10.49 -19.43
N GLY A 360 -14.02 -11.75 -19.37
CA GLY A 360 -13.13 -12.90 -19.55
C GLY A 360 -13.67 -14.10 -18.79
N ARG A 361 -13.12 -15.27 -19.05
CA ARG A 361 -13.52 -16.51 -18.36
C ARG A 361 -13.08 -16.50 -16.88
N ASN A 362 -13.70 -17.36 -16.07
CA ASN A 362 -13.29 -17.55 -14.68
C ASN A 362 -11.83 -18.00 -14.60
N GLY A 363 -11.06 -17.40 -13.69
CA GLY A 363 -9.65 -17.72 -13.51
C GLY A 363 -8.68 -17.06 -14.52
N TYR A 364 -9.15 -16.17 -15.40
CA TYR A 364 -8.27 -15.45 -16.35
C TYR A 364 -7.57 -14.23 -15.74
N GLY A 365 -7.70 -14.02 -14.43
CA GLY A 365 -7.00 -12.95 -13.71
C GLY A 365 -7.68 -11.58 -13.74
N LYS A 366 -8.99 -11.49 -14.03
CA LYS A 366 -9.74 -10.21 -14.03
C LYS A 366 -9.56 -9.41 -12.74
N THR A 367 -9.81 -10.04 -11.59
CA THR A 367 -9.63 -9.43 -10.26
C THR A 367 -8.19 -8.98 -10.04
N HIS A 368 -7.20 -9.77 -10.48
CA HIS A 368 -5.78 -9.41 -10.39
C HIS A 368 -5.45 -8.19 -11.27
N LEU A 369 -5.93 -8.14 -12.50
CA LEU A 369 -5.74 -6.98 -13.38
C LEU A 369 -6.39 -5.73 -12.80
N LEU A 370 -7.63 -5.84 -12.32
CA LEU A 370 -8.36 -4.74 -11.69
C LEU A 370 -7.63 -4.23 -10.43
N ARG A 371 -7.04 -5.13 -9.63
CA ARG A 371 -6.34 -4.81 -8.38
C ARG A 371 -4.95 -4.19 -8.59
N LEU A 372 -4.33 -4.31 -9.76
CA LEU A 372 -3.08 -3.62 -10.07
C LEU A 372 -3.23 -2.09 -10.10
N ILE A 373 -4.33 -1.59 -10.63
CA ILE A 373 -4.62 -0.16 -10.75
C ILE A 373 -4.58 0.55 -9.39
N PRO A 374 -5.35 0.13 -8.36
CA PRO A 374 -5.31 0.77 -7.06
C PRO A 374 -3.97 0.55 -6.35
N CYS A 375 -3.23 -0.53 -6.63
CA CYS A 375 -1.87 -0.71 -6.10
C CYS A 375 -0.88 0.33 -6.67
N LEU A 376 -0.95 0.62 -7.97
CA LEU A 376 -0.14 1.67 -8.63
C LEU A 376 -0.48 3.04 -8.06
N LEU A 377 -1.77 3.38 -8.02
CA LEU A 377 -2.25 4.69 -7.59
C LEU A 377 -2.11 4.97 -6.09
N ARG A 378 -1.72 3.98 -5.29
CA ARG A 378 -1.52 4.12 -3.84
C ARG A 378 -0.10 3.79 -3.39
N ASN A 379 0.81 3.55 -4.32
CA ASN A 379 2.21 3.21 -4.05
C ASN A 379 2.39 1.94 -3.18
N GLU A 380 1.54 0.92 -3.37
CA GLU A 380 1.52 -0.30 -2.56
C GLU A 380 2.59 -1.32 -2.99
N LYS A 381 3.87 -0.94 -2.85
CA LYS A 381 5.02 -1.73 -3.30
C LYS A 381 5.03 -3.17 -2.78
N LYS A 382 4.74 -3.35 -1.49
CA LYS A 382 4.77 -4.66 -0.83
C LYS A 382 3.84 -5.67 -1.51
N ILE A 383 2.66 -5.21 -1.94
CA ILE A 383 1.65 -6.07 -2.55
C ILE A 383 2.02 -6.39 -3.99
N MET A 384 2.58 -5.41 -4.70
CA MET A 384 3.10 -5.61 -6.05
C MET A 384 4.19 -6.69 -6.12
N ASP A 385 5.16 -6.64 -5.20
CA ASP A 385 6.28 -7.57 -5.19
C ASP A 385 5.86 -8.99 -4.79
N VAL A 386 4.96 -9.13 -3.82
CA VAL A 386 4.55 -10.44 -3.28
C VAL A 386 3.55 -11.13 -4.20
N ASP A 387 2.51 -10.44 -4.66
CA ASP A 387 1.37 -11.08 -5.30
C ASP A 387 1.52 -11.25 -6.81
N TYR A 388 2.33 -10.41 -7.47
CA TYR A 388 2.41 -10.37 -8.94
C TYR A 388 3.70 -10.97 -9.53
N LYS A 389 4.64 -11.41 -8.68
CA LYS A 389 5.93 -12.03 -9.09
C LYS A 389 6.60 -11.23 -10.22
N LEU A 390 6.85 -9.96 -9.96
CA LEU A 390 7.44 -9.05 -10.94
C LEU A 390 8.90 -9.43 -11.18
N TYR A 391 9.30 -9.52 -12.44
CA TYR A 391 10.70 -9.67 -12.84
C TYR A 391 11.38 -8.31 -12.96
N ASN A 392 12.72 -8.28 -12.96
CA ASN A 392 13.50 -7.03 -13.07
C ASN A 392 13.25 -6.20 -14.34
N TYR A 393 12.55 -6.75 -15.34
CA TYR A 393 12.16 -6.05 -16.57
C TYR A 393 10.66 -5.76 -16.65
N SER A 394 9.91 -5.96 -15.55
CA SER A 394 8.47 -5.68 -15.55
C SER A 394 8.25 -4.18 -15.57
N VAL A 395 7.43 -3.71 -16.50
CA VAL A 395 7.08 -2.31 -16.63
C VAL A 395 5.58 -2.18 -16.41
N LEU A 396 5.20 -1.49 -15.33
CA LEU A 396 3.83 -1.14 -15.01
C LEU A 396 3.70 0.37 -15.08
N LYS A 397 2.91 0.86 -16.03
CA LYS A 397 2.68 2.28 -16.25
C LYS A 397 1.19 2.58 -16.21
N LEU A 398 0.85 3.66 -15.55
CA LEU A 398 -0.49 4.21 -15.55
C LEU A 398 -0.41 5.67 -15.92
N SER A 399 -1.10 6.06 -17.00
CA SER A 399 -1.27 7.47 -17.34
C SER A 399 -2.60 7.97 -16.81
N VAL A 400 -2.57 9.17 -16.24
CA VAL A 400 -3.75 9.80 -15.69
C VAL A 400 -3.82 11.24 -16.12
N HIS A 401 -5.04 11.73 -16.24
CA HIS A 401 -5.35 13.12 -16.51
C HIS A 401 -5.70 13.82 -15.20
N GLN A 402 -4.98 14.91 -14.88
CA GLN A 402 -5.28 15.78 -13.75
C GLN A 402 -5.09 17.24 -14.16
N SER A 403 -6.13 18.06 -14.04
CA SER A 403 -6.07 19.51 -14.31
C SER A 403 -5.51 19.88 -15.70
N GLU A 404 -5.95 19.19 -16.75
CA GLU A 404 -5.50 19.38 -18.15
C GLU A 404 -4.08 18.89 -18.47
N GLU A 405 -3.39 18.28 -17.49
CA GLU A 405 -2.07 17.67 -17.66
C GLU A 405 -2.15 16.14 -17.58
N ILE A 406 -1.33 15.48 -18.39
CA ILE A 406 -1.10 14.03 -18.30
C ILE A 406 0.04 13.80 -17.31
N LYS A 407 -0.24 13.02 -16.28
CA LYS A 407 0.74 12.57 -15.28
C LYS A 407 0.91 11.06 -15.36
N LEU A 408 2.07 10.59 -14.93
CA LEU A 408 2.44 9.18 -15.01
C LEU A 408 2.74 8.64 -13.62
N THR A 409 2.29 7.41 -13.40
CA THR A 409 2.76 6.56 -12.31
C THR A 409 3.46 5.38 -12.94
N HIS A 410 4.73 5.16 -12.57
CA HIS A 410 5.58 4.16 -13.21
C HIS A 410 6.30 3.31 -12.17
N TYR A 411 6.09 2.01 -12.26
CA TYR A 411 6.74 0.98 -11.46
C TYR A 411 7.56 0.04 -12.34
N ASN A 412 8.86 -0.09 -12.05
CA ASN A 412 9.80 -0.95 -12.76
C ASN A 412 10.93 -1.39 -11.80
N GLU A 413 11.62 -2.50 -12.08
CA GLU A 413 12.75 -2.99 -11.27
C GLU A 413 12.41 -3.12 -9.77
N CYS A 414 11.14 -3.45 -9.48
CA CYS A 414 10.59 -3.52 -8.13
C CYS A 414 10.68 -2.19 -7.35
N GLN A 415 10.56 -1.05 -8.03
CA GLN A 415 10.54 0.28 -7.43
C GLN A 415 9.64 1.25 -8.20
N PHE A 416 9.08 2.24 -7.49
CA PHE A 416 8.40 3.36 -8.11
C PHE A 416 9.44 4.36 -8.61
N ILE A 417 9.42 4.65 -9.92
CA ILE A 417 10.27 5.65 -10.56
C ILE A 417 9.56 7.01 -10.54
N GLU A 418 8.26 7.01 -10.83
CA GLU A 418 7.41 8.20 -10.84
C GLU A 418 6.11 7.92 -10.09
N THR A 419 5.65 8.88 -9.28
CA THR A 419 4.39 8.77 -8.55
C THR A 419 3.68 10.12 -8.41
N ILE A 420 2.39 10.09 -8.66
CA ILE A 420 1.47 11.22 -8.45
C ILE A 420 0.96 11.31 -6.99
N GLY A 421 1.44 10.43 -6.11
CA GLY A 421 0.94 10.27 -4.75
C GLY A 421 -0.37 9.47 -4.67
N ILE A 422 -0.87 9.30 -3.46
CA ILE A 422 -2.07 8.48 -3.20
C ILE A 422 -3.30 9.15 -3.83
N VAL A 423 -4.03 8.39 -4.64
CA VAL A 423 -5.30 8.81 -5.25
C VAL A 423 -6.48 8.27 -4.44
N PRO A 424 -7.48 9.10 -4.08
CA PRO A 424 -8.68 8.63 -3.39
C PRO A 424 -9.59 7.83 -4.33
N MET A 425 -9.93 6.61 -3.95
CA MET A 425 -10.82 5.74 -4.73
C MET A 425 -11.55 4.75 -3.84
N LEU A 426 -12.67 4.24 -4.35
CA LEU A 426 -13.43 3.16 -3.72
C LEU A 426 -13.27 1.88 -4.55
N ALA A 427 -12.89 0.77 -3.93
CA ALA A 427 -12.85 -0.52 -4.61
C ALA A 427 -13.75 -1.52 -3.86
N ILE A 428 -14.78 -1.99 -4.56
CA ILE A 428 -15.79 -2.90 -4.05
C ILE A 428 -15.45 -4.30 -4.58
N PRO A 429 -15.01 -5.25 -3.73
CA PRO A 429 -14.88 -6.65 -4.13
C PRO A 429 -16.25 -7.24 -4.45
N ALA A 430 -16.25 -8.43 -5.06
CA ALA A 430 -17.47 -9.22 -5.22
C ALA A 430 -18.22 -9.33 -3.89
N ILE A 431 -19.40 -8.71 -3.81
CA ILE A 431 -20.22 -8.71 -2.60
C ILE A 431 -20.80 -10.11 -2.43
N ARG A 432 -20.21 -10.88 -1.52
CA ARG A 432 -20.67 -12.23 -1.16
C ARG A 432 -21.60 -12.15 0.04
N ASN A 433 -22.55 -13.08 0.10
CA ASN A 433 -23.59 -13.25 1.13
C ASN A 433 -23.45 -12.39 2.40
N ILE A 434 -24.28 -11.36 2.51
CA ILE A 434 -24.46 -10.62 3.77
C ILE A 434 -25.34 -11.47 4.68
N HIS A 435 -24.83 -11.85 5.85
CA HIS A 435 -25.55 -12.74 6.75
C HIS A 435 -26.91 -12.13 7.21
N PRO A 436 -28.04 -12.80 6.95
CA PRO A 436 -29.39 -12.24 7.15
C PRO A 436 -29.86 -12.20 8.62
N THR A 437 -29.05 -12.71 9.55
CA THR A 437 -29.42 -12.90 10.96
C THR A 437 -28.71 -11.96 11.94
N ARG A 438 -27.78 -11.12 11.47
CA ARG A 438 -27.05 -10.18 12.34
C ARG A 438 -27.69 -8.80 12.26
N ALA A 439 -28.30 -8.31 13.34
CA ALA A 439 -28.74 -6.92 13.41
C ALA A 439 -27.62 -5.94 13.00
N ILE A 440 -27.96 -4.85 12.31
CA ILE A 440 -26.98 -3.87 11.85
C ILE A 440 -26.38 -3.18 13.08
N SER A 441 -25.11 -3.40 13.37
CA SER A 441 -24.40 -2.88 14.55
C SER A 441 -23.13 -2.14 14.14
N PRO A 442 -22.66 -1.16 14.94
CA PRO A 442 -21.37 -0.53 14.71
C PRO A 442 -20.28 -1.57 14.96
N ILE A 443 -19.57 -1.95 13.90
CA ILE A 443 -18.40 -2.81 14.01
C ILE A 443 -17.19 -1.88 14.06
N LYS A 444 -16.35 -2.04 15.11
CA LYS A 444 -15.02 -1.42 15.10
C LYS A 444 -14.23 -2.05 13.97
N ASP A 445 -13.97 -1.25 12.96
CA ASP A 445 -13.28 -1.67 11.76
C ASP A 445 -11.78 -1.93 12.04
N GLU A 446 -11.16 -2.73 11.18
CA GLU A 446 -9.72 -3.01 11.26
C GLU A 446 -8.89 -1.81 10.79
N LEU A 447 -9.47 -0.97 9.94
CA LEU A 447 -8.85 0.23 9.42
C LEU A 447 -9.45 1.49 10.06
N SER A 448 -8.58 2.41 10.49
CA SER A 448 -8.97 3.74 10.93
C SER A 448 -8.80 4.75 9.80
N GLY A 449 -9.85 5.48 9.44
CA GLY A 449 -9.76 6.55 8.45
C GLY A 449 -11.11 6.84 7.79
N GLU A 450 -11.11 7.85 6.93
CA GLU A 450 -12.28 8.16 6.11
C GLU A 450 -12.39 7.24 4.89
N LEU A 451 -13.59 7.06 4.33
CA LEU A 451 -13.80 6.13 3.21
C LEU A 451 -13.02 6.53 1.95
N CYS A 452 -12.76 7.83 1.73
CA CYS A 452 -11.90 8.29 0.65
C CYS A 452 -10.42 7.88 0.83
N GLU A 453 -9.97 7.68 2.08
CA GLU A 453 -8.61 7.26 2.42
C GLU A 453 -8.46 5.74 2.36
N ILE A 454 -9.43 5.00 2.92
CA ILE A 454 -9.33 3.54 3.14
C ILE A 454 -10.15 2.70 2.15
N GLY A 455 -10.98 3.32 1.31
CA GLY A 455 -11.97 2.62 0.47
C GLY A 455 -11.38 1.63 -0.54
N ALA A 456 -10.14 1.82 -0.95
CA ALA A 456 -9.41 0.88 -1.81
C ALA A 456 -8.66 -0.20 -1.01
N SER A 457 -8.30 0.10 0.25
CA SER A 457 -7.43 -0.77 1.06
C SER A 457 -8.05 -2.13 1.33
N TYR A 458 -9.38 -2.21 1.52
CA TYR A 458 -10.06 -3.50 1.71
C TYR A 458 -9.91 -4.43 0.52
N PHE A 459 -9.99 -3.88 -0.70
CA PHE A 459 -9.84 -4.64 -1.93
C PHE A 459 -8.38 -5.04 -2.16
N ILE A 460 -7.46 -4.11 -1.91
CA ILE A 460 -6.02 -4.32 -2.11
C ILE A 460 -5.45 -5.33 -1.10
N GLN A 461 -5.88 -5.28 0.15
CA GLN A 461 -5.36 -6.09 1.26
C GLN A 461 -6.27 -7.30 1.58
N GLU A 462 -7.36 -7.47 0.82
CA GLU A 462 -8.34 -8.55 0.96
C GLU A 462 -8.94 -8.65 2.37
N TYR A 463 -9.15 -7.51 3.03
CA TYR A 463 -9.81 -7.47 4.34
C TYR A 463 -11.29 -7.81 4.25
N PRO A 464 -11.90 -8.32 5.35
CA PRO A 464 -13.33 -8.65 5.38
C PRO A 464 -14.23 -7.44 5.07
N PHE A 465 -14.69 -7.35 3.82
CA PHE A 465 -15.48 -6.22 3.33
C PHE A 465 -16.86 -6.11 3.97
N ASP A 466 -17.40 -7.22 4.48
CA ASP A 466 -18.70 -7.25 5.17
C ASP A 466 -18.75 -6.32 6.40
N LYS A 467 -17.61 -6.11 7.07
CA LYS A 467 -17.52 -5.20 8.23
C LYS A 467 -17.75 -3.75 7.82
N LEU A 468 -17.05 -3.31 6.77
CA LEU A 468 -17.20 -1.97 6.21
C LEU A 468 -18.64 -1.75 5.73
N LEU A 469 -19.21 -2.75 5.06
CA LEU A 469 -20.58 -2.65 4.59
C LEU A 469 -21.59 -2.54 5.74
N GLN A 470 -21.43 -3.34 6.79
CA GLN A 470 -22.28 -3.25 7.99
C GLN A 470 -22.14 -1.90 8.69
N ASP A 471 -20.93 -1.35 8.78
CA ASP A 471 -20.70 0.01 9.30
C ASP A 471 -21.46 1.05 8.47
N LYS A 472 -21.34 1.01 7.13
CA LYS A 472 -22.04 2.00 6.27
C LYS A 472 -23.56 1.84 6.27
N LEU A 473 -24.07 0.62 6.40
CA LEU A 473 -25.51 0.38 6.64
C LEU A 473 -25.96 0.94 8.00
N PHE A 474 -25.12 0.82 9.03
CA PHE A 474 -25.40 1.40 10.35
C PHE A 474 -25.42 2.93 10.28
N VAL A 475 -24.41 3.54 9.65
CA VAL A 475 -24.33 4.99 9.42
C VAL A 475 -25.55 5.49 8.64
N PHE A 476 -25.96 4.76 7.60
CA PHE A 476 -27.17 5.06 6.83
C PHE A 476 -28.43 5.11 7.69
N GLY A 477 -28.69 4.06 8.46
CA GLY A 477 -29.84 4.02 9.36
C GLY A 477 -29.80 5.14 10.42
N ASN A 478 -28.61 5.42 10.96
CA ASN A 478 -28.42 6.47 11.96
C ASN A 478 -28.61 7.88 11.38
N ASP A 479 -28.18 8.12 10.15
CA ASP A 479 -28.41 9.38 9.45
C ASP A 479 -29.91 9.64 9.25
N ILE A 480 -30.70 8.61 8.89
CA ILE A 480 -32.16 8.70 8.80
C ILE A 480 -32.76 9.01 10.18
N LEU A 481 -32.33 8.33 11.24
CA LEU A 481 -32.84 8.55 12.60
C LEU A 481 -32.50 9.97 13.10
N LYS A 482 -31.29 10.46 12.87
CA LYS A 482 -30.89 11.84 13.19
C LYS A 482 -31.74 12.84 12.42
N PHE A 483 -32.01 12.57 11.15
CA PHE A 483 -32.86 13.45 10.33
C PHE A 483 -34.32 13.42 10.78
N SER A 484 -34.84 12.25 11.18
CA SER A 484 -36.15 12.07 11.80
C SER A 484 -36.31 12.89 13.09
N ARG A 485 -35.29 12.90 13.96
CA ARG A 485 -35.28 13.75 15.17
C ARG A 485 -35.40 15.25 14.83
N ARG A 486 -34.84 15.70 13.70
CA ARG A 486 -34.97 17.09 13.21
C ARG A 486 -36.37 17.37 12.62
N LYS A 487 -36.94 16.41 11.89
CA LYS A 487 -38.24 16.52 11.19
C LYS A 487 -39.45 16.17 12.06
N LYS A 488 -39.23 15.60 13.26
CA LYS A 488 -40.25 15.07 14.19
C LYS A 488 -41.10 13.91 13.62
N SER A 489 -40.69 13.32 12.49
CA SER A 489 -41.36 12.18 11.87
C SER A 489 -40.34 11.35 11.07
N ILE A 490 -40.38 10.03 11.26
CA ILE A 490 -39.53 9.08 10.51
C ILE A 490 -39.92 9.03 9.04
N GLU A 491 -41.23 9.07 8.76
CA GLU A 491 -41.77 9.03 7.41
C GLU A 491 -41.36 10.27 6.61
N SER A 492 -41.42 11.46 7.23
CA SER A 492 -40.92 12.69 6.58
C SER A 492 -39.41 12.65 6.33
N ALA A 493 -38.63 12.04 7.23
CA ALA A 493 -37.19 11.92 7.06
C ALA A 493 -36.80 10.95 5.94
N ILE A 494 -37.53 9.84 5.82
CA ILE A 494 -37.37 8.88 4.72
C ILE A 494 -37.70 9.55 3.38
N ASN A 495 -38.86 10.23 3.28
CA ASN A 495 -39.31 10.86 2.03
C ASN A 495 -38.42 12.02 1.56
N ASP A 496 -37.85 12.79 2.50
CA ASP A 496 -36.98 13.92 2.18
C ASP A 496 -35.51 13.52 1.97
N SER A 497 -35.13 12.26 2.24
CA SER A 497 -33.75 11.81 2.10
C SER A 497 -33.39 11.57 0.63
N SER A 498 -32.35 12.26 0.17
CA SER A 498 -31.81 12.15 -1.18
C SER A 498 -31.32 10.73 -1.50
N LEU A 499 -30.61 10.10 -0.56
CA LEU A 499 -30.11 8.73 -0.69
C LEU A 499 -31.23 7.68 -0.69
N VAL A 500 -32.25 7.83 0.17
CA VAL A 500 -33.42 6.94 0.16
C VAL A 500 -34.12 6.99 -1.18
N LYS A 501 -34.32 8.20 -1.72
CA LYS A 501 -34.91 8.40 -3.04
C LYS A 501 -34.07 7.75 -4.13
N LEU A 502 -32.75 7.96 -4.13
CA LEU A 502 -31.84 7.34 -5.09
C LEU A 502 -31.93 5.81 -5.06
N ILE A 503 -31.92 5.21 -3.87
CA ILE A 503 -32.06 3.76 -3.71
C ILE A 503 -33.42 3.28 -4.24
N THR A 504 -34.50 3.96 -3.85
CA THR A 504 -35.87 3.60 -4.24
C THR A 504 -36.08 3.68 -5.75
N ASP A 505 -35.63 4.78 -6.37
CA ASP A 505 -35.73 5.00 -7.81
C ASP A 505 -34.90 3.94 -8.57
N THR A 506 -33.68 3.65 -8.10
CA THR A 506 -32.79 2.66 -8.72
C THR A 506 -33.35 1.23 -8.66
N ILE A 507 -33.83 0.80 -7.50
CA ILE A 507 -34.41 -0.54 -7.35
C ILE A 507 -35.74 -0.63 -8.10
N GLY A 508 -36.53 0.45 -8.14
CA GLY A 508 -37.74 0.54 -8.95
C GLY A 508 -37.46 0.35 -10.44
N GLU A 509 -36.43 1.01 -10.98
CA GLU A 509 -36.01 0.88 -12.39
C GLU A 509 -35.51 -0.53 -12.74
N LEU A 510 -34.82 -1.19 -11.81
CA LEU A 510 -34.36 -2.58 -11.99
C LEU A 510 -35.52 -3.57 -11.97
N THR A 511 -36.34 -3.51 -10.93
CA THR A 511 -37.39 -4.49 -10.64
C THR A 511 -38.66 -4.28 -11.46
N ASN A 512 -38.90 -3.06 -11.97
CA ASN A 512 -40.20 -2.55 -12.43
C ASN A 512 -41.27 -2.55 -11.33
N ASN A 513 -40.88 -2.71 -10.06
CA ASN A 513 -41.80 -2.93 -8.95
C ASN A 513 -41.57 -1.92 -7.83
N THR A 514 -42.52 -1.82 -6.90
CA THR A 514 -42.40 -0.90 -5.76
C THR A 514 -41.43 -1.47 -4.72
N PHE A 515 -40.33 -0.76 -4.50
CA PHE A 515 -39.44 -0.92 -3.35
C PHE A 515 -39.58 0.32 -2.49
N GLU A 516 -39.80 0.18 -1.19
CA GLU A 516 -39.91 1.33 -0.29
C GLU A 516 -39.25 1.05 1.05
N ILE A 517 -38.51 2.01 1.58
CA ILE A 517 -38.06 1.99 2.96
C ILE A 517 -39.22 2.50 3.83
N LYS A 518 -39.75 1.64 4.70
CA LYS A 518 -40.94 1.94 5.51
C LYS A 518 -40.59 2.53 6.87
N ASN A 519 -39.54 2.04 7.51
CA ASN A 519 -39.20 2.45 8.87
C ASN A 519 -37.73 2.19 9.19
N VAL A 520 -37.22 2.92 10.18
CA VAL A 520 -35.90 2.67 10.78
C VAL A 520 -36.06 2.70 12.29
N LYS A 521 -35.67 1.62 12.96
CA LYS A 521 -35.80 1.45 14.42
C LYS A 521 -34.42 1.33 15.05
N GLU A 522 -34.26 1.99 16.20
CA GLU A 522 -33.05 1.91 17.04
C GLU A 522 -33.40 1.20 18.34
N TYR A 523 -32.59 0.22 18.74
CA TYR A 523 -32.78 -0.51 19.99
C TYR A 523 -31.80 -0.01 21.07
N PHE A 524 -32.34 0.75 22.02
CA PHE A 524 -31.58 1.27 23.17
C PHE A 524 -31.03 0.10 24.02
N GLY A 525 -29.70 -0.03 24.05
CA GLY A 525 -28.97 -1.04 24.85
C GLY A 525 -27.99 -1.91 24.06
N GLN A 526 -28.24 -2.15 22.76
CA GLN A 526 -27.36 -2.97 21.91
C GLN A 526 -26.67 -2.17 20.78
N SER A 527 -27.00 -0.89 20.62
CA SER A 527 -26.54 -0.05 19.50
C SER A 527 -26.81 -0.70 18.13
N THR A 528 -27.99 -1.28 17.96
CA THR A 528 -28.41 -1.92 16.71
C THR A 528 -29.51 -1.13 16.02
N ILE A 529 -29.52 -1.20 14.69
CA ILE A 529 -30.53 -0.56 13.84
C ILE A 529 -31.21 -1.62 12.96
N ASP A 530 -32.54 -1.54 12.90
CA ASP A 530 -33.34 -2.29 11.95
C ASP A 530 -33.91 -1.34 10.90
N ILE A 531 -33.71 -1.67 9.63
CA ILE A 531 -34.28 -0.97 8.49
C ILE A 531 -35.37 -1.86 7.91
N GLU A 532 -36.63 -1.42 7.99
CA GLU A 532 -37.79 -2.13 7.47
C GLU A 532 -38.10 -1.65 6.06
N VAL A 533 -38.23 -2.59 5.13
CA VAL A 533 -38.48 -2.33 3.71
C VAL A 533 -39.68 -3.13 3.22
N SER A 534 -40.38 -2.59 2.24
CA SER A 534 -41.44 -3.26 1.51
C SER A 534 -40.94 -3.60 0.11
N THR A 535 -41.24 -4.81 -0.33
CA THR A 535 -40.89 -5.37 -1.65
C THR A 535 -42.14 -5.99 -2.25
N GLU A 536 -42.20 -6.06 -3.58
CA GLU A 536 -43.33 -6.68 -4.26
C GLU A 536 -43.49 -8.16 -3.85
N GLY A 537 -44.72 -8.56 -3.53
CA GLY A 537 -45.05 -9.91 -3.06
C GLY A 537 -45.11 -10.07 -1.53
N ASN A 538 -44.66 -9.06 -0.76
CA ASN A 538 -44.76 -9.08 0.71
C ASN A 538 -45.81 -8.09 1.22
N ASN A 539 -46.83 -8.59 1.91
CA ASN A 539 -47.88 -7.76 2.53
C ASN A 539 -47.40 -7.05 3.80
N GLU A 540 -46.34 -7.55 4.44
CA GLU A 540 -45.75 -6.97 5.65
C GLU A 540 -44.30 -6.51 5.37
N PRO A 541 -43.85 -5.41 6.00
CA PRO A 541 -42.46 -4.98 5.91
C PRO A 541 -41.50 -6.05 6.43
N ILE A 542 -40.39 -6.25 5.72
CA ILE A 542 -39.30 -7.16 6.09
C ILE A 542 -38.04 -6.36 6.41
N LEU A 543 -37.09 -6.98 7.12
CA LEU A 543 -35.79 -6.35 7.36
C LEU A 543 -34.98 -6.28 6.06
N LEU A 544 -34.21 -5.19 5.87
CA LEU A 544 -33.36 -4.99 4.70
C LEU A 544 -32.42 -6.18 4.43
N GLN A 545 -31.90 -6.83 5.47
CA GLN A 545 -31.00 -7.99 5.32
C GLN A 545 -31.71 -9.27 4.82
N LYS A 546 -33.04 -9.30 4.85
CA LYS A 546 -33.87 -10.43 4.40
C LYS A 546 -34.37 -10.27 2.96
N VAL A 547 -34.03 -9.17 2.28
CA VAL A 547 -34.35 -9.00 0.86
C VAL A 547 -33.53 -9.95 -0.01
N SER A 548 -33.86 -10.05 -1.31
CA SER A 548 -33.07 -10.84 -2.25
C SER A 548 -31.61 -10.36 -2.26
N GLN A 549 -30.66 -11.30 -2.39
CA GLN A 549 -29.23 -10.94 -2.41
C GLN A 549 -28.91 -9.96 -3.54
N GLY A 550 -29.51 -10.12 -4.72
CA GLY A 550 -29.34 -9.16 -5.83
C GLY A 550 -29.81 -7.75 -5.48
N THR A 551 -30.96 -7.60 -4.80
CA THR A 551 -31.44 -6.30 -4.32
C THR A 551 -30.48 -5.70 -3.30
N LEU A 552 -30.01 -6.50 -2.35
CA LEU A 552 -29.11 -6.05 -1.30
C LEU A 552 -27.76 -5.60 -1.88
N SER A 553 -27.17 -6.35 -2.82
CA SER A 553 -25.92 -5.98 -3.50
C SER A 553 -26.00 -4.62 -4.18
N VAL A 554 -27.09 -4.33 -4.90
CA VAL A 554 -27.29 -3.03 -5.56
C VAL A 554 -27.42 -1.91 -4.52
N ILE A 555 -28.19 -2.11 -3.45
CA ILE A 555 -28.32 -1.13 -2.36
C ILE A 555 -26.96 -0.85 -1.72
N SER A 556 -26.18 -1.90 -1.46
CA SER A 556 -24.84 -1.81 -0.90
C SER A 556 -23.90 -1.00 -1.79
N ILE A 557 -23.87 -1.26 -3.09
CA ILE A 557 -23.06 -0.49 -4.05
C ILE A 557 -23.43 1.00 -4.00
N ILE A 558 -24.72 1.33 -4.06
CA ILE A 558 -25.20 2.73 -4.05
C ILE A 558 -24.82 3.42 -2.74
N ILE A 559 -25.01 2.77 -1.59
CA ILE A 559 -24.67 3.33 -0.27
C ILE A 559 -23.16 3.58 -0.17
N LEU A 560 -22.33 2.62 -0.59
CA LEU A 560 -20.89 2.75 -0.53
C LEU A 560 -20.38 3.90 -1.40
N ILE A 561 -20.88 4.01 -2.65
CA ILE A 561 -20.53 5.10 -3.56
C ILE A 561 -20.98 6.45 -2.96
N TYR A 562 -22.20 6.54 -2.44
CA TYR A 562 -22.72 7.76 -1.84
C TYR A 562 -21.85 8.24 -0.66
N TYR A 563 -21.51 7.33 0.26
CA TYR A 563 -20.67 7.69 1.41
C TYR A 563 -19.21 7.96 1.03
N TYR A 564 -18.71 7.33 -0.03
CA TYR A 564 -17.40 7.66 -0.59
C TYR A 564 -17.38 9.08 -1.14
N LEU A 565 -18.37 9.47 -1.95
CA LEU A 565 -18.49 10.84 -2.43
C LEU A 565 -18.68 11.84 -1.29
N LYS A 566 -19.48 11.51 -0.28
CA LYS A 566 -19.69 12.36 0.91
C LYS A 566 -18.40 12.59 1.71
N SER A 567 -17.54 11.58 1.77
CA SER A 567 -16.21 11.67 2.39
C SER A 567 -15.21 12.42 1.51
N LEU A 568 -15.29 12.28 0.19
CA LEU A 568 -14.44 13.00 -0.76
C LEU A 568 -14.79 14.50 -0.84
N TYR A 569 -16.08 14.83 -0.70
CA TYR A 569 -16.61 16.20 -0.82
C TYR A 569 -17.50 16.60 0.37
N PRO A 570 -16.94 16.75 1.58
CA PRO A 570 -17.71 17.00 2.80
C PRO A 570 -18.43 18.36 2.80
N GLU A 571 -17.95 19.32 2.01
CA GLU A 571 -18.53 20.68 1.90
C GLU A 571 -19.68 20.77 0.89
N ILE A 572 -19.85 19.76 0.03
CA ILE A 572 -20.86 19.75 -1.03
C ILE A 572 -22.21 19.30 -0.49
N LYS A 573 -23.27 20.05 -0.85
CA LYS A 573 -24.64 19.71 -0.47
C LYS A 573 -25.11 18.44 -1.19
N GLU A 574 -25.91 17.62 -0.51
CA GLU A 574 -26.40 16.32 -1.00
C GLU A 574 -26.97 16.37 -2.43
N LYS A 575 -27.72 17.43 -2.78
CA LYS A 575 -28.34 17.58 -4.11
C LYS A 575 -27.33 17.57 -5.28
N ASN A 576 -26.11 18.04 -5.04
CA ASN A 576 -25.06 18.14 -6.05
C ASN A 576 -23.99 17.05 -5.87
N LEU A 577 -24.16 16.14 -4.90
CA LEU A 577 -23.15 15.15 -4.56
C LEU A 577 -22.98 14.11 -5.67
N LEU A 578 -24.08 13.66 -6.27
CA LEU A 578 -24.08 12.60 -7.30
C LEU A 578 -23.42 13.01 -8.61
N SER A 579 -23.27 14.32 -8.87
CA SER A 579 -22.60 14.86 -10.05
C SER A 579 -21.12 15.15 -9.82
N GLN A 580 -20.54 14.74 -8.69
CA GLN A 580 -19.11 14.92 -8.43
C GLN A 580 -18.27 13.82 -9.09
N LYS A 581 -16.99 14.13 -9.29
CA LYS A 581 -16.03 13.19 -9.89
C LYS A 581 -15.55 12.17 -8.86
N GLY A 582 -15.15 11.00 -9.32
CA GLY A 582 -14.57 9.97 -8.45
C GLY A 582 -14.16 8.74 -9.24
N ILE A 583 -13.37 7.86 -8.62
CA ILE A 583 -12.95 6.60 -9.22
C ILE A 583 -13.53 5.46 -8.37
N VAL A 584 -14.28 4.57 -9.02
CA VAL A 584 -14.93 3.42 -8.36
C VAL A 584 -14.61 2.14 -9.12
N LEU A 585 -14.01 1.18 -8.42
CA LEU A 585 -13.76 -0.16 -8.93
C LEU A 585 -14.84 -1.09 -8.35
N ILE A 586 -15.41 -1.94 -9.20
CA ILE A 586 -16.37 -2.97 -8.76
C ILE A 586 -16.00 -4.30 -9.40
N ASP A 587 -15.59 -5.25 -8.57
CA ASP A 587 -15.35 -6.62 -9.00
C ASP A 587 -16.67 -7.40 -9.01
N GLU A 588 -16.91 -8.17 -10.08
CA GLU A 588 -18.11 -8.97 -10.32
C GLU A 588 -19.41 -8.15 -10.13
N VAL A 589 -19.57 -7.08 -10.93
CA VAL A 589 -20.77 -6.22 -10.88
C VAL A 589 -22.07 -6.98 -11.15
N ASP A 590 -21.98 -8.15 -11.79
CA ASP A 590 -23.07 -9.08 -12.09
C ASP A 590 -23.37 -10.09 -10.98
N ALA A 591 -22.59 -10.11 -9.90
CA ALA A 591 -22.74 -11.06 -8.80
C ALA A 591 -24.16 -11.01 -8.19
N HIS A 592 -24.81 -12.17 -8.13
CA HIS A 592 -26.15 -12.35 -7.57
C HIS A 592 -27.29 -11.56 -8.27
N LEU A 593 -27.02 -10.88 -9.39
CA LEU A 593 -28.02 -10.14 -10.14
C LEU A 593 -28.82 -11.06 -11.06
N HIS A 594 -30.13 -10.80 -11.17
CA HIS A 594 -30.96 -11.45 -12.18
C HIS A 594 -30.51 -11.04 -13.60
N PRO A 595 -30.58 -11.92 -14.62
CA PRO A 595 -30.16 -11.62 -16.00
C PRO A 595 -30.68 -10.28 -16.57
N ILE A 596 -31.94 -9.95 -16.33
CA ILE A 596 -32.55 -8.67 -16.78
C ILE A 596 -31.85 -7.47 -16.12
N TRP A 597 -31.42 -7.61 -14.86
CA TRP A 597 -30.77 -6.52 -14.13
C TRP A 597 -29.32 -6.37 -14.55
N GLN A 598 -28.64 -7.47 -14.91
CA GLN A 598 -27.30 -7.44 -15.50
C GLN A 598 -27.28 -6.56 -16.76
N GLN A 599 -28.33 -6.61 -17.60
CA GLN A 599 -28.43 -5.75 -18.80
C GLN A 599 -28.64 -4.26 -18.48
N LYS A 600 -29.21 -3.92 -17.31
CA LYS A 600 -29.57 -2.55 -16.93
C LYS A 600 -28.53 -1.86 -16.03
N ILE A 601 -27.76 -2.63 -15.24
CA ILE A 601 -26.95 -2.09 -14.13
C ILE A 601 -25.94 -1.02 -14.59
N VAL A 602 -25.28 -1.23 -15.73
CA VAL A 602 -24.30 -0.27 -16.28
C VAL A 602 -24.97 1.06 -16.63
N GLY A 603 -26.14 1.02 -17.27
CA GLY A 603 -26.91 2.22 -17.62
C GLY A 603 -27.35 2.98 -16.38
N ILE A 604 -27.78 2.27 -15.34
CA ILE A 604 -28.18 2.86 -14.06
C ILE A 604 -27.00 3.54 -13.35
N LEU A 605 -25.84 2.88 -13.27
CA LEU A 605 -24.64 3.47 -12.67
C LEU A 605 -24.22 4.74 -13.40
N ARG A 606 -24.22 4.71 -14.74
CA ARG A 606 -23.95 5.87 -15.60
C ARG A 606 -24.92 7.02 -15.34
N ASN A 607 -26.21 6.75 -15.26
CA ASN A 607 -27.24 7.78 -15.09
C ASN A 607 -27.22 8.40 -13.69
N ASN A 608 -27.04 7.56 -12.66
CA ASN A 608 -27.03 8.01 -11.27
C ASN A 608 -25.73 8.71 -10.89
N PHE A 609 -24.60 8.33 -11.48
CA PHE A 609 -23.26 8.85 -11.17
C PHE A 609 -22.50 9.23 -12.46
N PRO A 610 -22.92 10.28 -13.18
CA PRO A 610 -22.44 10.57 -14.55
C PRO A 610 -20.95 10.96 -14.62
N ASN A 611 -20.36 11.42 -13.52
CA ASN A 611 -18.98 11.90 -13.48
C ASN A 611 -18.03 10.95 -12.73
N ILE A 612 -18.49 9.76 -12.34
CA ILE A 612 -17.64 8.72 -11.79
C ILE A 612 -17.03 7.90 -12.92
N GLN A 613 -15.72 7.65 -12.83
CA GLN A 613 -15.04 6.65 -13.64
C GLN A 613 -15.16 5.29 -12.96
N PHE A 614 -15.94 4.41 -13.57
CA PHE A 614 -16.16 3.04 -13.16
C PHE A 614 -15.20 2.10 -13.89
N LEU A 615 -14.56 1.23 -13.11
CA LEU A 615 -13.79 0.09 -13.61
C LEU A 615 -14.44 -1.18 -13.06
N LEU A 616 -15.17 -1.87 -13.92
CA LEU A 616 -16.05 -2.98 -13.58
C LEU A 616 -15.44 -4.27 -14.10
N THR A 617 -15.63 -5.38 -13.37
CA THR A 617 -15.45 -6.72 -13.95
C THR A 617 -16.79 -7.45 -13.97
N ALA A 618 -16.96 -8.35 -14.95
CA ALA A 618 -18.11 -9.23 -14.98
C ALA A 618 -17.76 -10.61 -15.58
N HIS A 619 -18.60 -11.59 -15.29
CA HIS A 619 -18.56 -12.92 -15.92
C HIS A 619 -19.62 -13.08 -16.99
N SER A 620 -20.74 -12.39 -16.83
CA SER A 620 -21.89 -12.45 -17.72
C SER A 620 -21.74 -11.48 -18.91
N PRO A 621 -21.83 -11.96 -20.17
CA PRO A 621 -21.91 -11.08 -21.33
C PRO A 621 -23.17 -10.22 -21.34
N LEU A 622 -24.20 -10.55 -20.55
CA LEU A 622 -25.42 -9.76 -20.52
C LEU A 622 -25.17 -8.31 -20.04
N VAL A 623 -24.13 -8.11 -19.24
CA VAL A 623 -23.70 -6.77 -18.77
C VAL A 623 -23.27 -5.86 -19.93
N VAL A 624 -22.73 -6.44 -21.00
CA VAL A 624 -22.27 -5.73 -22.20
C VAL A 624 -23.39 -4.96 -22.88
N SER A 625 -24.63 -5.41 -22.75
CA SER A 625 -25.80 -4.78 -23.39
C SER A 625 -26.00 -3.31 -23.00
N GLY A 626 -25.44 -2.87 -21.87
CA GLY A 626 -25.49 -1.49 -21.38
C GLY A 626 -24.25 -0.64 -21.68
N CYS A 627 -23.27 -1.18 -22.41
CA CYS A 627 -21.99 -0.54 -22.70
C CYS A 627 -21.98 0.16 -24.07
N LEU A 628 -21.32 1.32 -24.13
CA LEU A 628 -21.03 2.09 -25.34
C LEU A 628 -19.72 1.64 -25.98
N GLU A 629 -19.39 2.29 -27.11
CA GLU A 629 -18.13 2.14 -27.84
C GLU A 629 -16.91 2.31 -26.92
N ARG A 630 -15.92 1.44 -27.08
CA ARG A 630 -14.63 1.45 -26.34
C ARG A 630 -14.72 1.17 -24.84
N GLU A 631 -15.90 0.93 -24.29
CA GLU A 631 -16.07 0.64 -22.86
C GLU A 631 -15.82 -0.83 -22.50
N VAL A 632 -15.72 -1.74 -23.48
CA VAL A 632 -15.60 -3.19 -23.23
C VAL A 632 -14.21 -3.68 -23.59
N ALA A 633 -13.56 -4.35 -22.63
CA ALA A 633 -12.31 -5.05 -22.83
C ALA A 633 -12.42 -6.51 -22.37
N VAL A 634 -11.82 -7.45 -23.10
CA VAL A 634 -11.87 -8.88 -22.82
C VAL A 634 -10.46 -9.43 -22.57
N LEU A 635 -10.28 -10.08 -21.43
CA LEU A 635 -9.12 -10.90 -21.14
C LEU A 635 -9.25 -12.24 -21.85
N ASN A 636 -8.30 -12.51 -22.75
CA ASN A 636 -8.21 -13.74 -23.53
C ASN A 636 -6.93 -14.51 -23.17
N LYS A 637 -6.98 -15.84 -23.30
CA LYS A 637 -5.79 -16.69 -23.13
C LYS A 637 -5.10 -16.87 -24.47
N ARG A 638 -3.80 -16.58 -24.54
CA ARG A 638 -3.02 -16.74 -25.78
C ARG A 638 -2.89 -18.23 -26.13
N LYS A 639 -3.26 -18.61 -27.37
CA LYS A 639 -3.12 -19.99 -27.86
C LYS A 639 -1.64 -20.42 -27.81
N GLY A 640 -1.35 -21.50 -27.09
CA GLY A 640 0.01 -22.05 -26.95
C GLY A 640 0.88 -21.44 -25.84
N ALA A 641 0.38 -20.48 -25.06
CA ALA A 641 1.10 -19.89 -23.91
C ALA A 641 0.22 -19.86 -22.65
N HIS A 642 0.85 -19.85 -21.47
CA HIS A 642 0.17 -19.69 -20.18
C HIS A 642 -0.09 -18.23 -19.79
N LYS A 643 -0.10 -17.30 -20.77
CA LYS A 643 -0.27 -15.86 -20.56
C LYS A 643 -1.60 -15.35 -21.08
N PHE A 644 -2.08 -14.27 -20.48
CA PHE A 644 -3.31 -13.57 -20.89
C PHE A 644 -3.01 -12.26 -21.62
N THR A 645 -3.85 -11.94 -22.60
CA THR A 645 -3.82 -10.71 -23.41
C THR A 645 -5.15 -9.98 -23.29
N LEU A 646 -5.15 -8.66 -23.41
CA LEU A 646 -6.36 -7.86 -23.38
C LEU A 646 -6.76 -7.43 -24.80
N THR A 647 -8.05 -7.56 -25.14
CA THR A 647 -8.61 -7.08 -26.41
C THR A 647 -9.70 -6.06 -26.11
N GLN A 648 -9.55 -4.82 -26.60
CA GLN A 648 -10.53 -3.77 -26.43
C GLN A 648 -11.43 -3.65 -27.66
N PHE A 649 -12.73 -3.53 -27.44
CA PHE A 649 -13.73 -3.49 -28.50
C PHE A 649 -14.16 -2.06 -28.78
N GLU A 650 -14.11 -1.64 -30.03
CA GLU A 650 -14.59 -0.32 -30.46
C GLU A 650 -16.11 -0.28 -30.72
N ASN A 651 -16.77 -1.43 -30.74
CA ASN A 651 -18.19 -1.53 -31.10
C ASN A 651 -19.11 -0.98 -30.01
N ASN A 652 -20.25 -0.41 -30.42
CA ASN A 652 -21.38 -0.16 -29.55
C ASN A 652 -22.18 -1.45 -29.37
N PHE A 653 -22.50 -1.83 -28.13
CA PHE A 653 -23.24 -3.05 -27.83
C PHE A 653 -24.69 -2.80 -27.41
N ILE A 654 -25.14 -1.54 -27.33
CA ILE A 654 -26.52 -1.22 -27.01
C ILE A 654 -27.46 -1.77 -28.09
N GLY A 655 -28.37 -2.65 -27.68
CA GLY A 655 -29.41 -3.22 -28.53
C GLY A 655 -28.97 -4.40 -29.40
N LYS A 656 -27.72 -4.87 -29.28
CA LYS A 656 -27.26 -6.10 -29.94
C LYS A 656 -27.96 -7.34 -29.40
N GLU A 657 -28.11 -8.36 -30.22
CA GLU A 657 -28.65 -9.64 -29.77
C GLU A 657 -27.62 -10.37 -28.89
N ILE A 658 -28.11 -11.14 -27.91
CA ILE A 658 -27.25 -11.87 -26.97
C ILE A 658 -26.27 -12.78 -27.71
N GLN A 659 -26.73 -13.46 -28.77
CA GLN A 659 -25.90 -14.35 -29.56
C GLN A 659 -24.73 -13.60 -30.23
N GLU A 660 -24.99 -12.41 -30.78
CA GLU A 660 -23.96 -11.55 -31.37
C GLU A 660 -22.91 -11.14 -30.33
N ILE A 661 -23.34 -10.80 -29.11
CA ILE A 661 -22.43 -10.48 -28.00
C ILE A 661 -21.58 -11.70 -27.65
N TYR A 662 -22.15 -12.89 -27.58
CA TYR A 662 -21.39 -14.11 -27.30
C TYR A 662 -20.37 -14.42 -28.39
N ASP A 663 -20.77 -14.32 -29.66
CA ASP A 663 -19.92 -14.61 -30.81
C ASP A 663 -18.79 -13.58 -30.95
N GLU A 664 -19.08 -12.29 -30.73
CA GLU A 664 -18.08 -11.21 -30.83
C GLU A 664 -17.15 -11.13 -29.60
N VAL A 665 -17.65 -11.35 -28.38
CA VAL A 665 -16.93 -11.02 -27.14
C VAL A 665 -16.31 -12.25 -26.47
N PHE A 666 -16.95 -13.42 -26.54
CA PHE A 666 -16.54 -14.60 -25.77
C PHE A 666 -15.98 -15.75 -26.62
N GLU A 667 -15.95 -15.62 -27.95
CA GLU A 667 -15.44 -16.64 -28.90
C GLU A 667 -15.80 -18.06 -28.44
N ILE A 668 -17.10 -18.35 -28.28
CA ILE A 668 -17.58 -19.64 -27.77
C ILE A 668 -16.82 -20.75 -28.52
N GLU A 669 -16.06 -21.56 -27.78
CA GLU A 669 -15.42 -22.76 -28.34
C GLU A 669 -16.49 -23.56 -29.07
N ASP A 670 -16.24 -23.85 -30.36
CA ASP A 670 -17.14 -24.63 -31.21
C ASP A 670 -17.77 -25.77 -30.38
N VAL A 671 -19.06 -25.61 -30.10
CA VAL A 671 -19.88 -26.56 -29.33
C VAL A 671 -19.80 -27.97 -29.93
N ASP A 672 -19.37 -28.06 -31.19
CA ASP A 672 -19.09 -29.25 -31.96
C ASP A 672 -17.99 -30.16 -31.36
N ASN A 673 -17.15 -29.68 -30.42
CA ASN A 673 -16.06 -30.45 -29.81
C ASN A 673 -16.17 -30.71 -28.30
N ASP A 674 -17.21 -30.23 -27.61
CA ASP A 674 -17.38 -30.52 -26.19
C ASP A 674 -18.03 -31.91 -25.99
N GLU A 675 -17.20 -32.89 -25.63
CA GLU A 675 -17.59 -34.28 -25.37
C GLU A 675 -18.76 -34.37 -24.36
N THR A 676 -18.84 -33.42 -23.43
CA THR A 676 -19.90 -33.33 -22.42
C THR A 676 -21.21 -32.89 -23.04
N TYR A 677 -21.19 -31.86 -23.89
CA TYR A 677 -22.37 -31.39 -24.61
C TYR A 677 -22.89 -32.46 -25.59
N LEU A 678 -21.98 -33.11 -26.31
CA LEU A 678 -22.28 -34.27 -27.15
C LEU A 678 -22.86 -35.44 -26.33
N SER A 679 -22.44 -35.63 -25.07
CA SER A 679 -23.02 -36.62 -24.14
C SER A 679 -24.47 -36.30 -23.72
N TYR A 680 -24.82 -35.01 -23.62
CA TYR A 680 -26.19 -34.58 -23.31
C TYR A 680 -27.11 -34.76 -24.52
N LEU A 681 -26.63 -34.41 -25.71
CA LEU A 681 -27.37 -34.63 -26.96
C LEU A 681 -27.60 -36.12 -27.25
N THR A 682 -26.60 -36.97 -26.99
CA THR A 682 -26.73 -38.43 -27.14
C THR A 682 -27.75 -39.04 -26.19
N LYS A 683 -27.88 -38.56 -24.94
CA LYS A 683 -28.94 -39.02 -24.02
C LYS A 683 -30.35 -38.66 -24.50
N LEU A 684 -30.50 -37.57 -25.25
CA LEU A 684 -31.78 -37.15 -25.83
C LEU A 684 -32.13 -37.96 -27.10
N SER A 685 -31.14 -38.46 -27.85
CA SER A 685 -31.32 -39.11 -29.16
C SER A 685 -31.54 -40.63 -29.10
N THR A 686 -31.10 -41.30 -28.03
CA THR A 686 -31.17 -42.78 -27.85
C THR A 686 -32.56 -43.43 -27.91
N LYS A 687 -33.64 -42.67 -28.08
CA LYS A 687 -35.01 -43.22 -28.17
C LYS A 687 -35.63 -43.27 -29.57
N LYS A 688 -34.99 -42.78 -30.65
CA LYS A 688 -35.73 -42.54 -31.93
C LYS A 688 -34.96 -42.70 -33.26
N GLU A 689 -33.87 -43.45 -33.37
CA GLU A 689 -33.08 -43.55 -34.63
C GLU A 689 -33.92 -43.88 -35.89
N GLY A 690 -34.76 -44.91 -35.86
CA GLY A 690 -35.60 -45.28 -37.02
C GLY A 690 -36.73 -44.28 -37.39
N SER A 691 -37.02 -43.30 -36.53
CA SER A 691 -37.99 -42.23 -36.77
C SER A 691 -37.34 -40.97 -37.35
N ILE A 692 -36.03 -40.79 -37.16
CA ILE A 692 -35.30 -39.57 -37.51
C ILE A 692 -35.00 -39.54 -39.01
N GLU A 693 -34.45 -40.62 -39.58
CA GLU A 693 -34.15 -40.70 -41.02
C GLU A 693 -35.40 -40.55 -41.89
N LYS A 694 -36.53 -41.15 -41.47
CA LYS A 694 -37.83 -41.00 -42.16
C LYS A 694 -38.30 -39.54 -42.15
N ARG A 695 -38.03 -38.82 -41.06
CA ARG A 695 -38.43 -37.42 -40.90
C ARG A 695 -37.53 -36.47 -41.69
N ILE A 696 -36.23 -36.73 -41.74
CA ILE A 696 -35.27 -36.02 -42.60
C ILE A 696 -35.67 -36.18 -44.06
N ASN A 697 -35.92 -37.42 -44.51
CA ASN A 697 -36.35 -37.68 -45.89
C ASN A 697 -37.69 -37.00 -46.23
N GLN A 698 -38.65 -36.94 -45.29
CA GLN A 698 -39.88 -36.18 -45.47
C GLN A 698 -39.64 -34.66 -45.60
N LEU A 699 -38.78 -34.08 -44.77
CA LEU A 699 -38.50 -32.65 -44.79
C LEU A 699 -37.65 -32.28 -46.02
N ALA A 700 -36.66 -33.09 -46.37
CA ALA A 700 -35.82 -32.91 -47.56
C ALA A 700 -36.60 -33.07 -48.88
N SER A 701 -37.72 -33.80 -48.90
CA SER A 701 -38.57 -33.95 -50.08
C SER A 701 -39.43 -32.72 -50.40
N LYS A 702 -39.45 -31.69 -49.55
CA LYS A 702 -40.21 -30.46 -49.77
C LYS A 702 -39.34 -29.42 -50.49
N SER A 703 -39.90 -28.78 -51.52
CA SER A 703 -39.20 -27.78 -52.35
C SER A 703 -38.90 -26.45 -51.65
N VAL A 704 -39.64 -26.10 -50.59
CA VAL A 704 -39.42 -24.90 -49.76
C VAL A 704 -39.72 -25.23 -48.29
N LEU A 705 -38.77 -24.95 -47.41
CA LEU A 705 -38.87 -25.15 -45.97
C LEU A 705 -39.06 -23.80 -45.25
N ASN A 706 -39.92 -23.77 -44.23
CA ASN A 706 -40.05 -22.58 -43.38
C ASN A 706 -38.94 -22.53 -42.30
N PRO A 707 -38.70 -21.39 -41.63
CA PRO A 707 -37.57 -21.24 -40.68
C PRO A 707 -37.56 -22.27 -39.55
N LYS A 708 -38.74 -22.64 -39.03
CA LYS A 708 -38.88 -23.70 -38.02
C LYS A 708 -38.51 -25.08 -38.57
N GLN A 709 -38.90 -25.40 -39.79
CA GLN A 709 -38.57 -26.67 -40.44
C GLN A 709 -37.09 -26.74 -40.85
N ASN A 710 -36.46 -25.61 -41.19
CA ASN A 710 -35.02 -25.55 -41.39
C ASN A 710 -34.24 -25.81 -40.09
N SER A 711 -34.68 -25.21 -38.98
CA SER A 711 -34.10 -25.47 -37.66
C SER A 711 -34.28 -26.94 -37.25
N GLU A 712 -35.47 -27.52 -37.46
CA GLU A 712 -35.75 -28.94 -37.19
C GLU A 712 -34.87 -29.86 -38.05
N LEU A 713 -34.68 -29.55 -39.33
CA LEU A 713 -33.83 -30.33 -40.23
C LEU A 713 -32.35 -30.29 -39.81
N LEU A 714 -31.82 -29.12 -39.45
CA LEU A 714 -30.46 -28.96 -38.95
C LEU A 714 -30.21 -29.75 -37.66
N GLU A 715 -31.18 -29.74 -36.74
CA GLU A 715 -31.12 -30.49 -35.49
C GLU A 715 -31.12 -32.00 -35.77
N LEU A 716 -31.96 -32.49 -36.70
CA LEU A 716 -32.00 -33.90 -37.07
C LEU A 716 -30.72 -34.38 -37.77
N TYR A 717 -30.08 -33.55 -38.61
CA TYR A 717 -28.78 -33.88 -39.22
C TYR A 717 -27.65 -33.94 -38.18
N ARG A 718 -27.62 -33.01 -37.22
CA ARG A 718 -26.66 -33.05 -36.11
C ARG A 718 -26.79 -34.34 -35.30
N LEU A 719 -28.01 -34.82 -35.06
CA LEU A 719 -28.24 -36.07 -34.36
C LEU A 719 -27.67 -37.31 -35.10
N ILE A 720 -27.71 -37.33 -36.43
CA ILE A 720 -27.11 -38.41 -37.24
C ILE A 720 -25.59 -38.35 -37.22
N GLN A 721 -25.00 -37.16 -37.38
CA GLN A 721 -23.54 -37.00 -37.29
C GLN A 721 -23.00 -37.51 -35.95
N VAL A 722 -23.72 -37.25 -34.85
CA VAL A 722 -23.37 -37.75 -33.53
C VAL A 722 -23.44 -39.28 -33.44
N SER A 723 -24.43 -39.93 -34.08
CA SER A 723 -24.48 -41.41 -34.13
C SER A 723 -23.36 -42.01 -34.99
N GLU A 724 -22.99 -41.39 -36.11
CA GLU A 724 -21.89 -41.86 -36.97
C GLU A 724 -20.52 -41.75 -36.27
N ILE A 725 -20.31 -40.69 -35.48
CA ILE A 725 -19.11 -40.52 -34.66
C ILE A 725 -19.02 -41.63 -33.60
N ARG A 726 -20.17 -42.06 -33.04
CA ARG A 726 -20.24 -43.17 -32.08
C ARG A 726 -19.88 -44.52 -32.72
N GLU A 727 -20.41 -44.85 -33.90
CA GLU A 727 -20.03 -46.08 -34.61
C GLU A 727 -18.54 -46.13 -34.92
N LYS A 728 -17.96 -44.99 -35.31
CA LYS A 728 -16.50 -44.88 -35.50
C LYS A 728 -15.74 -45.15 -34.20
N LYS A 729 -16.10 -44.49 -33.09
CA LYS A 729 -15.44 -44.70 -31.78
C LYS A 729 -15.59 -46.12 -31.25
N GLU A 730 -16.79 -46.72 -31.32
CA GLU A 730 -17.02 -48.11 -30.88
C GLU A 730 -16.23 -49.14 -31.73
N ASN A 731 -16.00 -48.85 -33.01
CA ASN A 731 -15.14 -49.68 -33.85
C ASN A 731 -13.66 -49.54 -33.49
N THR A 732 -13.18 -48.31 -33.21
CA THR A 732 -11.80 -48.08 -32.77
C THR A 732 -11.49 -48.76 -31.43
N GLU A 733 -12.40 -48.66 -30.45
CA GLU A 733 -12.25 -49.32 -29.14
C GLU A 733 -12.26 -50.85 -29.24
N LYS A 734 -13.05 -51.43 -30.17
CA LYS A 734 -13.04 -52.87 -30.47
C LYS A 734 -11.71 -53.31 -31.09
N GLU A 735 -11.14 -52.51 -31.97
CA GLU A 735 -9.83 -52.78 -32.58
C GLU A 735 -8.70 -52.75 -31.53
N GLU A 736 -8.71 -51.74 -30.66
CA GLU A 736 -7.74 -51.60 -29.56
C GLU A 736 -7.87 -52.74 -28.54
N THR A 737 -9.10 -53.14 -28.18
CA THR A 737 -9.30 -54.26 -27.25
C THR A 737 -8.93 -55.62 -27.86
N GLU A 738 -9.13 -55.85 -29.16
CA GLU A 738 -8.63 -57.06 -29.82
C GLU A 738 -7.10 -57.06 -29.95
N ASN A 739 -6.47 -55.91 -30.21
CA ASN A 739 -5.00 -55.78 -30.19
C ASN A 739 -4.42 -56.07 -28.79
N LEU A 740 -5.03 -55.52 -27.73
CA LEU A 740 -4.65 -55.80 -26.34
C LEU A 740 -4.85 -57.28 -25.98
N LYS A 741 -5.95 -57.91 -26.40
CA LYS A 741 -6.15 -59.35 -26.20
C LYS A 741 -5.12 -60.19 -26.96
N ALA A 742 -4.73 -59.78 -28.16
CA ALA A 742 -3.71 -60.47 -28.95
C ALA A 742 -2.34 -60.36 -28.26
N GLU A 743 -2.01 -59.19 -27.71
CA GLU A 743 -0.80 -58.95 -26.95
C GLU A 743 -0.77 -59.74 -25.64
N ILE A 744 -1.89 -59.79 -24.92
CA ILE A 744 -2.05 -60.65 -23.73
C ILE A 744 -1.87 -62.14 -24.08
N ARG A 745 -2.41 -62.62 -25.21
CA ARG A 745 -2.17 -64.00 -25.68
C ARG A 745 -0.70 -64.24 -26.01
N ARG A 746 -0.02 -63.25 -26.60
CA ARG A 746 1.41 -63.31 -26.95
C ARG A 746 2.29 -63.35 -25.69
N LEU A 747 1.95 -62.56 -24.68
CA LEU A 747 2.62 -62.53 -23.38
C LEU A 747 2.37 -63.82 -22.59
N LYS A 748 1.15 -64.37 -22.61
CA LYS A 748 0.86 -65.69 -22.01
C LYS A 748 1.68 -66.81 -22.64
N ARG A 749 1.78 -66.86 -23.98
CA ARG A 749 2.65 -67.85 -24.66
C ARG A 749 4.12 -67.74 -24.24
N ARG A 750 4.64 -66.51 -24.08
CA ARG A 750 6.01 -66.29 -23.58
C ARG A 750 6.21 -66.71 -22.12
N LEU A 751 5.14 -66.67 -21.32
CA LEU A 751 5.17 -67.15 -19.94
C LEU A 751 5.21 -68.69 -19.91
N ASP A 752 4.36 -69.34 -20.72
CA ASP A 752 4.28 -70.80 -20.83
C ASP A 752 5.56 -71.41 -21.45
N GLU A 753 6.27 -70.67 -22.31
CA GLU A 753 7.56 -71.09 -22.90
C GLU A 753 8.76 -70.92 -21.94
N ASN A 754 8.59 -70.22 -20.80
CA ASN A 754 9.64 -69.96 -19.82
C ASN A 754 9.46 -70.71 -18.48
N GLU A 755 8.57 -71.69 -18.40
CA GLU A 755 8.58 -72.62 -17.26
C GLU A 755 9.77 -73.59 -17.38
N PRO A 756 10.73 -73.60 -16.43
CA PRO A 756 11.66 -74.71 -16.33
C PRO A 756 10.91 -75.97 -15.86
N LYS A 757 11.16 -77.10 -16.54
CA LYS A 757 10.69 -78.45 -16.16
C LYS A 757 11.09 -78.83 -14.74
#